data_AF-A0A7W1EU36-F1
#
_entry.id   AF-A0A7W1EU36-F1
#
_cell.length_a   1.000
_cell.length_b   1.000
_cell.length_c   1.000
_cell.angle_alpha   90.00
_cell.angle_beta   90.00
_cell.angle_gamma   90.00
#
_symmetry.space_group_name_H-M   'P 1'
#
loop_
_entity.id
_entity.type
_entity.pdbx_description
1 polymer ?
#
loop_
_entity_poly.entity_id
_entity_poly.type
_entity_poly.pdbx_seq_one_letter_code
_entity_poly.pdbx_strand_id
1 'polypeptide(L)'
;MEKRFKFKSLQTFCNNEWMVNNQKRYRTTLDKAEIDYVRVELALFNKQFDEEDWTAKVNLKCVENVGKKEICNRELTINVKKDENIFYLRDGWGVEAKGTFWTKGSYLWQAYVDDVFIGEKLFHINDVGEVTIHSNPYLEVEHIKLYNSHHDGWQERNRKYLKTFSKGDTKYVWAEVKFKNITQLDYHYELFVNFYDDSGQPKASVVQTGFVDANKLDYTYTFEKAWGSDTPGIWTDDKYLVELVFNDVLIGATTFNCANVEEEGETPLLKTIEQTLSAGTSSASQTPNNNEGTTEKTLEELLVELDALIGLEGVKKSIRENITYLNFNKLRKEKGFDDSGKIALHSIFTGNPGTGKTTIVKMLGKIYHKMGLLTKGHVVEVDRAALVGEYIGQTAPKTKKMIDSARGGILFIDEAYSLARADDDSKDFGKEVIEILLKEMSDGPGDIAIIGAGYPKQIRSFIESNPGLKSRFTEYFHFDDYLPEELHAIAVYSSGQKQITFSADADAFLKEQLIEAYRKRDEHFGNARFVNAVVEEAKQNMGLRLMKSTDLENLTKEDLSTIVLADLEEVFVTEHKKKLKLIVNDKQLNEALAELNDLVGMDKIKQDIQELVKLIRFYNETGKDVVNKFSLHSVFSGNPGTGKTTLARIMAKIYKALGVIERGHVVEVDREGLVAGYVGQTATKTAAVIEDAMGGILFIDEAYGLAGHGGNDFGQEAIQVILKRMEDQRGKFGIIVAGYPENMHMFIESNPGFKSRFDKTFVFEDYQAEQLWVITKNLLQKETLTASPEAESHLRAFLNNLYETRDKFFGNARTARQIVGDVVMKQNLRLASMPSEQRKKEDLTQLIFDDVKHLQTEATDKRKTLGFKFGS
;
A
#
# COMPACT_ATOMS: atom_id res chain seq x y z
N MET A 1 -28.40 -20.02 -15.30
CA MET A 1 -27.14 -20.09 -14.53
C MET A 1 -26.03 -19.26 -15.17
N GLU A 2 -25.81 -19.30 -16.50
CA GLU A 2 -24.93 -18.37 -17.26
C GLU A 2 -25.28 -16.86 -17.17
N LYS A 3 -26.21 -16.45 -16.31
CA LYS A 3 -26.67 -15.06 -16.23
C LYS A 3 -25.81 -14.19 -15.33
N ARG A 4 -25.17 -14.74 -14.29
CA ARG A 4 -24.48 -13.94 -13.26
C ARG A 4 -22.97 -13.81 -13.44
N PHE A 5 -22.33 -14.81 -14.04
CA PHE A 5 -20.89 -14.79 -14.25
C PHE A 5 -20.49 -15.47 -15.56
N LYS A 6 -19.24 -15.23 -15.97
CA LYS A 6 -18.54 -16.00 -17.01
C LYS A 6 -17.17 -16.41 -16.46
N PHE A 7 -16.80 -17.68 -16.62
CA PHE A 7 -15.48 -18.16 -16.22
C PHE A 7 -14.38 -17.37 -16.94
N LYS A 8 -13.41 -16.84 -16.18
CA LYS A 8 -12.25 -16.13 -16.73
C LYS A 8 -11.02 -17.03 -16.72
N SER A 9 -10.64 -17.54 -15.55
CA SER A 9 -9.44 -18.38 -15.41
C SER A 9 -9.43 -19.14 -14.09
N LEU A 10 -8.69 -20.26 -14.09
CA LEU A 10 -8.26 -20.97 -12.89
C LEU A 10 -6.74 -21.12 -12.97
N GLN A 11 -6.01 -20.59 -12.01
CA GLN A 11 -4.54 -20.58 -12.04
C GLN A 11 -3.96 -21.10 -10.74
N THR A 12 -2.85 -21.84 -10.85
CA THR A 12 -2.14 -22.44 -9.71
C THR A 12 -0.92 -21.58 -9.37
N PHE A 13 -0.65 -21.41 -8.07
CA PHE A 13 0.52 -20.72 -7.55
C PHE A 13 0.94 -21.32 -6.20
N CYS A 14 2.18 -21.08 -5.79
CA CYS A 14 2.73 -21.63 -4.54
C CYS A 14 3.07 -20.54 -3.52
N ASN A 15 3.50 -19.34 -3.89
CA ASN A 15 3.96 -18.35 -2.90
C ASN A 15 2.80 -17.54 -2.31
N ASN A 16 2.85 -17.27 -1.00
CA ASN A 16 1.87 -16.45 -0.27
C ASN A 16 2.32 -14.99 -0.07
N GLU A 17 3.45 -14.61 -0.64
CA GLU A 17 4.02 -13.27 -0.49
C GLU A 17 3.23 -12.22 -1.27
N TRP A 18 3.13 -11.03 -0.68
CA TRP A 18 2.48 -9.88 -1.31
C TRP A 18 3.45 -9.22 -2.29
N MET A 19 3.19 -9.38 -3.58
CA MET A 19 3.99 -8.78 -4.66
C MET A 19 3.43 -7.39 -5.03
N VAL A 20 4.33 -6.44 -5.32
CA VAL A 20 3.97 -5.12 -5.89
C VAL A 20 3.12 -5.33 -7.16
N ASN A 21 2.08 -4.52 -7.35
CA ASN A 21 1.08 -4.63 -8.44
C ASN A 21 0.19 -5.89 -8.43
N ASN A 22 0.15 -6.67 -7.33
CA ASN A 22 -0.70 -7.86 -7.18
C ASN A 22 -0.46 -8.93 -8.28
N GLN A 23 0.67 -8.86 -8.98
CA GLN A 23 1.06 -9.81 -10.02
C GLN A 23 1.65 -11.06 -9.35
N LYS A 24 0.87 -12.15 -9.35
CA LYS A 24 1.33 -13.46 -8.92
C LYS A 24 1.99 -14.18 -10.09
N ARG A 25 3.07 -14.91 -9.81
CA ARG A 25 3.64 -15.85 -10.78
C ARG A 25 2.86 -17.16 -10.71
N TYR A 26 2.02 -17.39 -11.71
CA TYR A 26 1.30 -18.66 -11.85
C TYR A 26 2.20 -19.67 -12.56
N ARG A 27 2.23 -20.90 -12.04
CA ARG A 27 3.00 -22.00 -12.62
C ARG A 27 2.28 -23.32 -12.47
N THR A 28 2.55 -24.22 -13.39
CA THR A 28 1.93 -25.56 -13.45
C THR A 28 2.87 -26.67 -13.05
N THR A 29 4.16 -26.38 -12.91
CA THR A 29 5.18 -27.33 -12.45
C THR A 29 5.77 -26.81 -11.14
N LEU A 30 5.82 -27.67 -10.13
CA LEU A 30 6.30 -27.39 -8.77
C LEU A 30 7.27 -28.49 -8.36
N ASP A 31 8.22 -28.21 -7.46
CA ASP A 31 9.01 -29.22 -6.76
C ASP A 31 8.47 -29.41 -5.33
N LYS A 32 8.48 -30.65 -4.85
CA LYS A 32 8.05 -31.00 -3.51
C LYS A 32 8.80 -30.22 -2.42
N ALA A 33 10.11 -30.02 -2.56
CA ALA A 33 10.93 -29.38 -1.54
C ALA A 33 10.58 -27.90 -1.31
N GLU A 34 10.04 -27.21 -2.32
CA GLU A 34 9.70 -25.78 -2.22
C GLU A 34 8.28 -25.51 -1.72
N ILE A 35 7.35 -26.48 -1.80
CA ILE A 35 5.92 -26.26 -1.55
C ILE A 35 5.48 -26.55 -0.11
N ASP A 36 4.78 -25.58 0.49
CA ASP A 36 4.00 -25.71 1.73
C ASP A 36 2.52 -26.03 1.40
N TYR A 37 1.92 -25.15 0.61
CA TYR A 37 0.58 -25.25 0.06
C TYR A 37 0.62 -25.04 -1.45
N VAL A 38 -0.18 -25.82 -2.16
CA VAL A 38 -0.54 -25.50 -3.54
C VAL A 38 -1.81 -24.68 -3.49
N ARG A 39 -1.74 -23.46 -4.01
CA ARG A 39 -2.81 -22.47 -3.97
C ARG A 39 -3.42 -22.32 -5.35
N VAL A 40 -4.69 -21.94 -5.39
CA VAL A 40 -5.47 -21.75 -6.61
C VAL A 40 -6.20 -20.41 -6.57
N GLU A 41 -6.23 -19.74 -7.72
CA GLU A 41 -7.01 -18.52 -7.93
C GLU A 41 -8.05 -18.77 -9.01
N LEU A 42 -9.32 -18.68 -8.62
CA LEU A 42 -10.45 -18.66 -9.53
C LEU A 42 -10.83 -17.20 -9.83
N ALA A 43 -10.85 -16.85 -11.11
CA ALA A 43 -11.33 -15.56 -11.57
C ALA A 43 -12.63 -15.73 -12.38
N LEU A 44 -13.61 -14.89 -12.08
CA LEU A 44 -14.92 -14.85 -12.74
C LEU A 44 -15.19 -13.44 -13.25
N PHE A 45 -15.61 -13.30 -14.51
CA PHE A 45 -16.23 -12.05 -14.97
C PHE A 45 -17.62 -11.94 -14.36
N ASN A 46 -17.90 -10.83 -13.69
CA ASN A 46 -19.19 -10.53 -13.13
C ASN A 46 -20.12 -9.98 -14.22
N LYS A 47 -21.13 -10.76 -14.62
CA LYS A 47 -22.13 -10.33 -15.63
C LYS A 47 -23.23 -9.44 -15.02
N GLN A 48 -23.23 -9.23 -13.70
CA GLN A 48 -24.12 -8.31 -12.99
C GLN A 48 -23.33 -7.09 -12.47
N PHE A 49 -22.16 -6.83 -13.05
CA PHE A 49 -21.40 -5.61 -12.81
C PHE A 49 -22.27 -4.38 -13.12
N ASP A 50 -22.24 -3.38 -12.23
CA ASP A 50 -23.10 -2.20 -12.18
C ASP A 50 -24.62 -2.47 -12.02
N GLU A 51 -25.06 -3.73 -11.94
CA GLU A 51 -26.47 -4.12 -11.81
C GLU A 51 -26.83 -4.47 -10.35
N GLU A 52 -26.39 -5.62 -9.84
CA GLU A 52 -26.76 -6.12 -8.51
C GLU A 52 -25.66 -6.99 -7.86
N ASP A 53 -25.63 -7.00 -6.53
CA ASP A 53 -24.79 -7.90 -5.75
C ASP A 53 -25.39 -9.31 -5.79
N TRP A 54 -24.54 -10.33 -5.84
CA TRP A 54 -25.02 -11.72 -5.83
C TRP A 54 -24.08 -12.65 -5.07
N THR A 55 -24.66 -13.71 -4.51
CA THR A 55 -23.94 -14.77 -3.82
C THR A 55 -24.01 -16.08 -4.59
N ALA A 56 -23.00 -16.91 -4.42
CA ALA A 56 -22.98 -18.28 -4.94
C ALA A 56 -22.14 -19.19 -4.05
N LYS A 57 -22.39 -20.49 -4.14
CA LYS A 57 -21.52 -21.50 -3.56
C LYS A 57 -20.40 -21.84 -4.53
N VAL A 58 -19.16 -21.90 -4.06
CA VAL A 58 -18.01 -22.33 -4.85
C VAL A 58 -17.37 -23.53 -4.19
N ASN A 59 -17.19 -24.60 -4.95
CA ASN A 59 -16.44 -25.78 -4.52
C ASN A 59 -15.13 -25.84 -5.30
N LEU A 60 -14.01 -25.73 -4.59
CA LEU A 60 -12.67 -25.95 -5.15
C LEU A 60 -12.19 -27.33 -4.73
N LYS A 61 -12.11 -28.25 -5.70
CA LYS A 61 -11.67 -29.63 -5.48
C LYS A 61 -10.28 -29.83 -6.04
N CYS A 62 -9.42 -30.53 -5.31
CA CYS A 62 -8.17 -31.04 -5.84
C CYS A 62 -8.23 -32.56 -5.90
N VAL A 63 -7.90 -33.14 -7.06
CA VAL A 63 -7.87 -34.59 -7.27
C VAL A 63 -6.54 -35.01 -7.90
N GLU A 64 -6.10 -36.23 -7.65
CA GLU A 64 -5.03 -36.85 -8.46
C GLU A 64 -5.53 -37.04 -9.89
N ASN A 65 -4.73 -36.60 -10.87
CA ASN A 65 -5.07 -36.73 -12.29
C ASN A 65 -5.20 -38.21 -12.69
N VAL A 66 -4.33 -39.05 -12.13
CA VAL A 66 -4.33 -40.51 -12.33
C VAL A 66 -4.93 -41.16 -11.08
N GLY A 67 -5.95 -42.01 -11.26
CA GLY A 67 -6.64 -42.68 -10.14
C GLY A 67 -7.78 -41.87 -9.51
N LYS A 68 -7.89 -40.56 -9.80
CA LYS A 68 -8.98 -39.67 -9.37
C LYS A 68 -9.26 -39.65 -7.86
N LYS A 69 -8.23 -39.92 -7.05
CA LYS A 69 -8.33 -39.79 -5.60
C LYS A 69 -8.51 -38.33 -5.23
N GLU A 70 -9.51 -38.03 -4.40
CA GLU A 70 -9.73 -36.68 -3.87
C GLU A 70 -8.64 -36.34 -2.83
N ILE A 71 -7.95 -35.23 -3.06
CA ILE A 71 -6.94 -34.67 -2.14
C ILE A 71 -7.61 -33.69 -1.20
N CYS A 72 -8.48 -32.82 -1.72
CA CYS A 72 -9.28 -31.90 -0.92
C CYS A 72 -10.55 -31.44 -1.64
N ASN A 73 -11.51 -30.96 -0.86
CA ASN A 73 -12.74 -30.33 -1.34
C ASN A 73 -13.10 -29.17 -0.42
N ARG A 74 -13.05 -27.95 -0.96
CA ARG A 74 -13.24 -26.69 -0.23
C ARG A 74 -14.55 -26.05 -0.68
N GLU A 75 -15.57 -26.10 0.17
CA GLU A 75 -16.84 -25.41 -0.04
C GLU A 75 -16.79 -24.02 0.59
N LEU A 76 -17.03 -23.01 -0.24
CA LEU A 76 -16.95 -21.59 0.11
C LEU A 76 -18.22 -20.89 -0.36
N THR A 77 -18.73 -19.94 0.43
CA THR A 77 -19.78 -19.03 -0.04
C THR A 77 -19.14 -17.71 -0.44
N ILE A 78 -19.31 -17.32 -1.70
CA ILE A 78 -18.80 -16.05 -2.21
C ILE A 78 -19.90 -15.00 -2.23
N ASN A 79 -19.51 -13.74 -2.02
CA ASN A 79 -20.35 -12.57 -2.23
C ASN A 79 -19.64 -11.68 -3.25
N VAL A 80 -20.23 -11.58 -4.45
CA VAL A 80 -19.69 -10.82 -5.56
C VAL A 80 -20.44 -9.49 -5.63
N LYS A 81 -19.72 -8.40 -5.48
CA LYS A 81 -20.32 -7.06 -5.47
C LYS A 81 -20.52 -6.54 -6.89
N LYS A 82 -21.54 -5.70 -7.10
CA LYS A 82 -21.79 -5.08 -8.40
C LYS A 82 -20.69 -4.13 -8.86
N ASP A 83 -19.84 -3.62 -7.97
CA ASP A 83 -18.70 -2.77 -8.34
C ASP A 83 -17.43 -3.57 -8.69
N GLU A 84 -17.50 -4.91 -8.66
CA GLU A 84 -16.41 -5.81 -9.05
C GLU A 84 -16.67 -6.38 -10.44
N ASN A 85 -16.01 -5.83 -11.48
CA ASN A 85 -16.08 -6.37 -12.85
C ASN A 85 -15.50 -7.80 -12.92
N ILE A 86 -14.41 -8.04 -12.19
CA ILE A 86 -13.78 -9.37 -12.10
C ILE A 86 -13.63 -9.74 -10.63
N PHE A 87 -14.29 -10.82 -10.25
CA PHE A 87 -14.19 -11.40 -8.92
C PHE A 87 -13.02 -12.39 -8.87
N TYR A 88 -12.25 -12.36 -7.80
CA TYR A 88 -11.14 -13.29 -7.55
C TYR A 88 -11.36 -14.04 -6.24
N LEU A 89 -11.45 -15.36 -6.33
CA LEU A 89 -11.43 -16.26 -5.17
C LEU A 89 -10.08 -16.94 -5.09
N ARG A 90 -9.47 -16.90 -3.90
CA ARG A 90 -8.17 -17.51 -3.62
C ARG A 90 -8.32 -18.48 -2.46
N ASP A 91 -7.82 -19.70 -2.64
CA ASP A 91 -7.72 -20.71 -1.58
C ASP A 91 -6.48 -21.58 -1.83
N GLY A 92 -6.18 -22.52 -0.94
CA GLY A 92 -5.09 -23.47 -1.14
C GLY A 92 -5.16 -24.65 -0.19
N TRP A 93 -4.31 -25.65 -0.47
CA TRP A 93 -4.25 -26.87 0.32
C TRP A 93 -2.82 -27.35 0.52
N GLY A 94 -2.52 -27.82 1.73
CA GLY A 94 -1.18 -28.21 2.16
C GLY A 94 -0.99 -28.07 3.66
N VAL A 95 0.27 -27.95 4.08
CA VAL A 95 0.68 -27.80 5.49
C VAL A 95 1.88 -26.85 5.58
N GLU A 96 2.10 -26.23 6.74
CA GLU A 96 3.17 -25.23 6.90
C GLU A 96 4.59 -25.79 6.67
N ALA A 97 4.82 -27.07 6.97
CA ALA A 97 6.11 -27.69 6.77
C ALA A 97 6.31 -28.08 5.29
N LYS A 98 7.22 -27.37 4.60
CA LYS A 98 7.55 -27.63 3.19
C LYS A 98 7.93 -29.08 2.91
N GLY A 99 7.47 -29.61 1.78
CA GLY A 99 7.82 -30.95 1.29
C GLY A 99 7.26 -32.13 2.07
N THR A 100 6.32 -31.89 2.99
CA THR A 100 5.77 -32.96 3.84
C THR A 100 4.43 -33.52 3.36
N PHE A 101 3.54 -32.69 2.80
CA PHE A 101 2.19 -33.14 2.41
C PHE A 101 2.12 -33.63 0.96
N TRP A 102 2.58 -32.80 0.02
CA TRP A 102 2.46 -33.07 -1.40
C TRP A 102 3.52 -34.07 -1.88
N THR A 103 3.11 -34.99 -2.75
CA THR A 103 3.99 -36.03 -3.30
C THR A 103 4.16 -35.87 -4.80
N LYS A 104 5.20 -36.48 -5.38
CA LYS A 104 5.39 -36.53 -6.83
C LYS A 104 4.12 -37.04 -7.52
N GLY A 105 3.63 -36.31 -8.51
CA GLY A 105 2.40 -36.68 -9.22
C GLY A 105 1.83 -35.57 -10.06
N SER A 106 0.72 -35.88 -10.74
CA SER A 106 -0.08 -34.92 -11.49
C SER A 106 -1.42 -34.75 -10.83
N TYR A 107 -1.88 -33.51 -10.69
CA TYR A 107 -3.06 -33.14 -9.92
C TYR A 107 -3.92 -32.15 -10.68
N LEU A 108 -5.23 -32.16 -10.43
CA LEU A 108 -6.20 -31.27 -11.05
C LEU A 108 -6.90 -30.47 -9.98
N TRP A 109 -6.81 -29.15 -10.09
CA TRP A 109 -7.77 -28.25 -9.47
C TRP A 109 -9.03 -28.21 -10.32
N GLN A 110 -10.20 -28.33 -9.70
CA GLN A 110 -11.50 -28.22 -10.34
C GLN A 110 -12.35 -27.21 -9.57
N ALA A 111 -12.96 -26.29 -10.31
CA ALA A 111 -13.86 -25.29 -9.75
C ALA A 111 -15.30 -25.58 -10.15
N TYR A 112 -16.19 -25.54 -9.16
CA TYR A 112 -17.64 -25.64 -9.35
C TYR A 112 -18.30 -24.42 -8.73
N VAL A 113 -19.31 -23.85 -9.39
CA VAL A 113 -20.14 -22.75 -8.85
C VAL A 113 -21.59 -23.19 -8.87
N ASP A 114 -22.27 -23.15 -7.72
CA ASP A 114 -23.60 -23.69 -7.49
C ASP A 114 -23.74 -25.13 -8.05
N ASP A 115 -22.76 -25.97 -7.70
CA ASP A 115 -22.63 -27.37 -8.12
C ASP A 115 -22.41 -27.60 -9.63
N VAL A 116 -22.19 -26.55 -10.42
CA VAL A 116 -21.86 -26.63 -11.84
C VAL A 116 -20.35 -26.54 -12.05
N PHE A 117 -19.76 -27.50 -12.76
CA PHE A 117 -18.36 -27.46 -13.16
C PHE A 117 -18.10 -26.30 -14.12
N ILE A 118 -17.11 -25.45 -13.82
CA ILE A 118 -16.80 -24.25 -14.62
C ILE A 118 -15.38 -24.23 -15.18
N GLY A 119 -14.46 -25.03 -14.65
CA GLY A 119 -13.10 -25.10 -15.16
C GLY A 119 -12.19 -25.97 -14.30
N GLU A 120 -11.08 -26.39 -14.91
CA GLU A 120 -10.04 -27.15 -14.24
C GLU A 120 -8.64 -26.67 -14.65
N LYS A 121 -7.64 -26.98 -13.82
CA LYS A 121 -6.25 -26.64 -14.04
C LYS A 121 -5.36 -27.80 -13.60
N LEU A 122 -4.63 -28.37 -14.57
CA LEU A 122 -3.61 -29.38 -14.34
C LEU A 122 -2.35 -28.73 -13.77
N PHE A 123 -1.74 -29.38 -12.79
CA PHE A 123 -0.41 -29.07 -12.29
C PHE A 123 0.34 -30.35 -11.91
N HIS A 124 1.66 -30.23 -11.84
CA HIS A 124 2.59 -31.32 -11.62
C HIS A 124 3.48 -31.00 -10.42
N ILE A 125 3.71 -32.01 -9.58
CA ILE A 125 4.67 -31.96 -8.49
C ILE A 125 5.78 -32.94 -8.84
N ASN A 126 7.00 -32.40 -8.93
CA ASN A 126 8.23 -33.13 -9.09
C ASN A 126 8.85 -33.44 -7.72
N ASP A 127 9.79 -34.38 -7.67
CA ASP A 127 10.54 -34.73 -6.46
C ASP A 127 11.99 -35.00 -6.88
N VAL A 128 12.67 -33.93 -7.32
CA VAL A 128 14.09 -33.96 -7.73
C VAL A 128 14.93 -33.14 -6.76
N GLY A 129 14.43 -31.98 -6.34
CA GLY A 129 15.08 -31.11 -5.37
C GLY A 129 14.82 -29.63 -5.65
N GLU A 130 14.98 -28.80 -4.63
CA GLU A 130 14.76 -27.35 -4.74
C GLU A 130 15.74 -26.72 -5.74
N VAL A 131 15.21 -25.89 -6.64
CA VAL A 131 16.01 -25.05 -7.53
C VAL A 131 16.32 -23.76 -6.78
N THR A 132 17.60 -23.39 -6.74
CA THR A 132 18.08 -22.17 -6.10
C THR A 132 19.03 -21.43 -7.04
N ILE A 133 19.34 -20.18 -6.73
CA ILE A 133 20.29 -19.37 -7.51
C ILE A 133 21.72 -19.95 -7.55
N HIS A 134 22.03 -20.93 -6.70
CA HIS A 134 23.35 -21.56 -6.59
C HIS A 134 23.36 -23.02 -7.08
N SER A 135 22.20 -23.64 -7.20
CA SER A 135 22.08 -25.07 -7.49
C SER A 135 20.77 -25.35 -8.21
N ASN A 136 20.86 -25.98 -9.38
CA ASN A 136 19.71 -26.51 -10.10
C ASN A 136 19.92 -28.02 -10.29
N PRO A 137 19.20 -28.89 -9.55
CA PRO A 137 19.39 -30.34 -9.62
C PRO A 137 18.75 -30.99 -10.87
N TYR A 138 18.01 -30.23 -11.68
CA TYR A 138 17.29 -30.75 -12.84
C TYR A 138 18.11 -30.68 -14.11
N LEU A 139 18.65 -29.49 -14.41
CA LEU A 139 19.25 -29.19 -15.70
C LEU A 139 20.37 -28.16 -15.61
N GLU A 140 21.24 -28.20 -16.60
CA GLU A 140 22.27 -27.19 -16.85
C GLU A 140 22.02 -26.54 -18.22
N VAL A 141 21.94 -25.22 -18.28
CA VAL A 141 21.82 -24.48 -19.53
C VAL A 141 23.16 -24.49 -20.28
N GLU A 142 23.16 -24.99 -21.50
CA GLU A 142 24.32 -24.98 -22.40
C GLU A 142 24.44 -23.66 -23.14
N HIS A 143 23.34 -23.20 -23.77
CA HIS A 143 23.32 -21.92 -24.48
C HIS A 143 21.91 -21.32 -24.61
N ILE A 144 21.89 -20.01 -24.84
CA ILE A 144 20.75 -19.25 -25.34
C ILE A 144 21.27 -18.49 -26.56
N LYS A 145 20.89 -18.91 -27.77
CA LYS A 145 21.32 -18.29 -29.02
C LYS A 145 20.14 -17.58 -29.67
N LEU A 146 20.38 -16.38 -30.19
CA LEU A 146 19.33 -15.53 -30.73
C LEU A 146 19.42 -15.47 -32.26
N TYR A 147 18.28 -15.48 -32.94
CA TYR A 147 18.21 -15.34 -34.39
C TYR A 147 16.92 -14.62 -34.83
N ASN A 148 16.93 -14.06 -36.04
CA ASN A 148 15.78 -13.39 -36.65
C ASN A 148 15.14 -14.33 -37.69
N SER A 149 13.82 -14.51 -37.66
CA SER A 149 13.08 -15.29 -38.67
C SER A 149 11.61 -14.88 -38.71
N HIS A 150 10.85 -15.43 -39.66
CA HIS A 150 9.39 -15.28 -39.73
C HIS A 150 8.69 -16.02 -38.57
N HIS A 151 7.37 -15.84 -38.43
CA HIS A 151 6.59 -16.44 -37.33
C HIS A 151 6.62 -17.99 -37.31
N ASP A 152 6.93 -18.65 -38.43
CA ASP A 152 6.98 -20.10 -38.61
C ASP A 152 8.40 -20.73 -38.45
N GLY A 153 9.33 -20.04 -37.76
CA GLY A 153 10.81 -20.22 -37.72
C GLY A 153 11.46 -21.61 -37.54
N TRP A 154 10.71 -22.71 -37.59
CA TRP A 154 11.19 -24.09 -37.46
C TRP A 154 11.90 -24.68 -38.70
N GLN A 155 11.95 -23.99 -39.85
CA GLN A 155 12.39 -24.59 -41.13
C GLN A 155 13.75 -24.15 -41.69
N GLU A 156 14.47 -23.24 -41.02
CA GLU A 156 15.77 -22.75 -41.54
C GLU A 156 16.92 -23.70 -41.16
N ARG A 157 17.40 -24.51 -42.13
CA ARG A 157 18.54 -25.43 -41.95
C ARG A 157 19.88 -24.74 -41.72
N ASN A 158 20.02 -23.47 -42.13
CA ASN A 158 21.22 -22.65 -41.98
C ASN A 158 20.85 -21.36 -41.23
N ARG A 159 20.77 -21.44 -39.90
CA ARG A 159 20.41 -20.29 -39.05
C ARG A 159 21.58 -19.33 -38.93
N LYS A 160 21.28 -18.04 -39.09
CA LYS A 160 22.21 -16.95 -38.81
C LYS A 160 21.95 -16.43 -37.41
N TYR A 161 22.84 -16.72 -36.47
CA TYR A 161 22.73 -16.22 -35.10
C TYR A 161 23.22 -14.78 -35.01
N LEU A 162 22.48 -13.94 -34.28
CA LEU A 162 22.70 -12.51 -34.22
C LEU A 162 22.92 -12.07 -32.77
N LYS A 163 23.88 -11.16 -32.60
CA LYS A 163 24.07 -10.38 -31.36
C LYS A 163 23.53 -8.95 -31.48
N THR A 164 23.36 -8.47 -32.70
CA THR A 164 22.71 -7.19 -33.01
C THR A 164 21.66 -7.40 -34.09
N PHE A 165 20.44 -6.95 -33.84
CA PHE A 165 19.26 -7.07 -34.71
C PHE A 165 18.96 -5.75 -35.42
N SER A 166 18.42 -5.78 -36.64
CA SER A 166 18.00 -4.57 -37.36
C SER A 166 16.63 -4.13 -36.87
N LYS A 167 16.54 -2.97 -36.23
CA LYS A 167 15.26 -2.44 -35.74
C LYS A 167 14.22 -2.21 -36.85
N GLY A 168 14.69 -1.96 -38.08
CA GLY A 168 13.83 -1.73 -39.25
C GLY A 168 13.28 -3.00 -39.88
N ASP A 169 14.00 -4.12 -39.77
CA ASP A 169 13.70 -5.36 -40.51
C ASP A 169 13.34 -6.53 -39.59
N THR A 170 13.79 -6.52 -38.34
CA THR A 170 13.54 -7.59 -37.38
C THR A 170 12.06 -7.61 -36.99
N LYS A 171 11.42 -8.74 -37.28
CA LYS A 171 10.04 -9.03 -36.92
C LYS A 171 9.96 -9.78 -35.61
N TYR A 172 10.73 -10.86 -35.51
CA TYR A 172 10.78 -11.73 -34.34
C TYR A 172 12.21 -11.97 -33.91
N VAL A 173 12.44 -11.89 -32.59
CA VAL A 173 13.67 -12.38 -31.98
C VAL A 173 13.37 -13.76 -31.43
N TRP A 174 13.98 -14.78 -32.02
CA TRP A 174 13.90 -16.17 -31.59
C TRP A 174 15.03 -16.48 -30.62
N ALA A 175 14.69 -17.10 -29.49
CA ALA A 175 15.63 -17.68 -28.54
C ALA A 175 15.65 -19.20 -28.69
N GLU A 176 16.76 -19.72 -29.21
CA GLU A 176 17.09 -21.15 -29.18
C GLU A 176 17.80 -21.46 -27.86
N VAL A 177 17.14 -22.25 -27.02
CA VAL A 177 17.64 -22.63 -25.69
C VAL A 177 18.01 -24.11 -25.73
N LYS A 178 19.25 -24.41 -25.36
CA LYS A 178 19.75 -25.77 -25.21
C LYS A 178 20.13 -26.03 -23.76
N PHE A 179 19.62 -27.10 -23.19
CA PHE A 179 19.93 -27.49 -21.81
C PHE A 179 20.18 -29.00 -21.71
N LYS A 180 21.09 -29.35 -20.82
CA LYS A 180 21.47 -30.72 -20.49
C LYS A 180 20.71 -31.17 -19.26
N ASN A 181 20.07 -32.34 -19.32
CA ASN A 181 19.47 -32.95 -18.15
C ASN A 181 20.55 -33.54 -17.23
N ILE A 182 20.53 -33.21 -15.94
CA ILE A 182 21.55 -33.65 -14.97
C ILE A 182 21.02 -34.60 -13.89
N THR A 183 19.76 -35.06 -14.02
CA THR A 183 19.15 -36.05 -13.13
C THR A 183 18.77 -37.33 -13.89
N GLN A 184 18.70 -38.46 -13.17
CA GLN A 184 18.16 -39.73 -13.68
C GLN A 184 16.64 -39.82 -13.53
N LEU A 185 16.03 -38.91 -12.77
CA LEU A 185 14.59 -38.89 -12.49
C LEU A 185 13.81 -38.26 -13.64
N ASP A 186 12.59 -38.73 -13.87
CA ASP A 186 11.62 -38.05 -14.72
C ASP A 186 11.02 -36.84 -14.02
N TYR A 187 10.72 -35.80 -14.80
CA TYR A 187 10.09 -34.57 -14.31
C TYR A 187 9.36 -33.81 -15.42
N HIS A 188 8.35 -33.05 -15.02
CA HIS A 188 7.77 -32.01 -15.86
C HIS A 188 8.59 -30.73 -15.73
N TYR A 189 8.66 -29.93 -16.79
CA TYR A 189 9.29 -28.61 -16.73
C TYR A 189 8.40 -27.54 -17.35
N GLU A 190 8.54 -26.33 -16.82
CA GLU A 190 7.94 -25.10 -17.32
C GLU A 190 9.03 -24.01 -17.27
N LEU A 191 9.52 -23.63 -18.45
CA LEU A 191 10.61 -22.67 -18.64
C LEU A 191 10.04 -21.38 -19.19
N PHE A 192 10.29 -20.27 -18.49
CA PHE A 192 9.88 -18.94 -18.90
C PHE A 192 11.04 -18.24 -19.59
N VAL A 193 10.81 -17.74 -20.80
CA VAL A 193 11.73 -16.87 -21.52
C VAL A 193 11.17 -15.46 -21.46
N ASN A 194 11.81 -14.61 -20.68
CA ASN A 194 11.36 -13.23 -20.43
C ASN A 194 12.25 -12.25 -21.20
N PHE A 195 11.63 -11.30 -21.86
CA PHE A 195 12.30 -10.24 -22.61
C PHE A 195 12.12 -8.93 -21.86
N TYR A 196 13.21 -8.19 -21.68
CA TYR A 196 13.23 -6.87 -21.08
C TYR A 196 14.00 -5.91 -21.97
N ASP A 197 13.62 -4.64 -21.96
CA ASP A 197 14.49 -3.59 -22.49
C ASP A 197 15.55 -3.16 -21.46
N ASP A 198 16.42 -2.23 -21.83
CA ASP A 198 17.55 -1.83 -20.99
C ASP A 198 17.14 -1.07 -19.72
N SER A 199 15.90 -0.57 -19.68
CA SER A 199 15.33 0.01 -18.46
C SER A 199 14.84 -1.07 -17.46
N GLY A 200 14.92 -2.34 -17.85
CA GLY A 200 14.35 -3.47 -17.10
C GLY A 200 12.84 -3.59 -17.26
N GLN A 201 12.22 -2.90 -18.23
CA GLN A 201 10.79 -3.01 -18.47
C GLN A 201 10.49 -4.34 -19.18
N PRO A 202 9.57 -5.18 -18.65
CA PRO A 202 9.21 -6.43 -19.30
C PRO A 202 8.47 -6.16 -20.63
N LYS A 203 9.01 -6.68 -21.73
CA LYS A 203 8.41 -6.63 -23.07
C LYS A 203 7.56 -7.86 -23.35
N ALA A 204 8.01 -9.03 -22.88
CA ALA A 204 7.31 -10.28 -23.10
C ALA A 204 7.71 -11.36 -22.11
N SER A 205 6.81 -12.33 -21.93
CA SER A 205 7.11 -13.60 -21.28
C SER A 205 6.47 -14.72 -22.09
N VAL A 206 7.28 -15.65 -22.57
CA VAL A 206 6.83 -16.81 -23.35
C VAL A 206 7.26 -18.09 -22.64
N VAL A 207 6.38 -19.10 -22.65
CA VAL A 207 6.56 -20.31 -21.85
C VAL A 207 6.81 -21.51 -22.75
N GLN A 208 7.77 -22.35 -22.36
CA GLN A 208 7.96 -23.70 -22.87
C GLN A 208 7.67 -24.71 -21.77
N THR A 209 6.75 -25.62 -22.03
CA THR A 209 6.48 -26.76 -21.15
C THR A 209 6.96 -28.06 -21.80
N GLY A 210 7.25 -29.06 -20.97
CA GLY A 210 7.57 -30.39 -21.46
C GLY A 210 7.76 -31.41 -20.34
N PHE A 211 8.25 -32.58 -20.73
CA PHE A 211 8.51 -33.71 -19.85
C PHE A 211 9.86 -34.33 -20.22
N VAL A 212 10.65 -34.66 -19.20
CA VAL A 212 11.90 -35.41 -19.33
C VAL A 212 11.66 -36.82 -18.81
N ASP A 213 11.89 -37.82 -19.66
CA ASP A 213 11.78 -39.22 -19.28
C ASP A 213 12.88 -39.62 -18.27
N ALA A 214 12.57 -40.61 -17.43
CA ALA A 214 13.54 -41.20 -16.52
C ALA A 214 14.69 -41.86 -17.29
N ASN A 215 15.86 -41.93 -16.66
CA ASN A 215 17.09 -42.52 -17.20
C ASN A 215 17.66 -41.77 -18.43
N LYS A 216 17.43 -40.46 -18.52
CA LYS A 216 17.95 -39.56 -19.56
C LYS A 216 19.07 -38.66 -19.04
N LEU A 217 19.87 -39.11 -18.09
CA LEU A 217 21.03 -38.34 -17.62
C LEU A 217 21.94 -37.98 -18.79
N ASP A 218 22.44 -36.75 -18.80
CA ASP A 218 23.28 -36.18 -19.85
C ASP A 218 22.62 -35.99 -21.22
N TYR A 219 21.33 -36.31 -21.37
CA TYR A 219 20.60 -36.02 -22.61
C TYR A 219 20.34 -34.52 -22.73
N THR A 220 20.59 -33.97 -23.92
CA THR A 220 20.41 -32.55 -24.19
C THR A 220 19.11 -32.30 -24.94
N TYR A 221 18.33 -31.32 -24.47
CA TYR A 221 17.10 -30.87 -25.10
C TYR A 221 17.31 -29.48 -25.71
N THR A 222 16.59 -29.21 -26.79
CA THR A 222 16.61 -27.90 -27.46
C THR A 222 15.18 -27.49 -27.76
N PHE A 223 14.84 -26.25 -27.44
CA PHE A 223 13.57 -25.65 -27.82
C PHE A 223 13.77 -24.21 -28.27
N GLU A 224 12.77 -23.69 -28.94
CA GLU A 224 12.80 -22.34 -29.50
C GLU A 224 11.53 -21.59 -29.15
N LYS A 225 11.69 -20.34 -28.73
CA LYS A 225 10.57 -19.43 -28.48
C LYS A 225 10.91 -18.05 -29.02
N ALA A 226 9.93 -17.39 -29.60
CA ALA A 226 10.09 -16.03 -30.10
C ALA A 226 9.10 -15.08 -29.48
N TRP A 227 9.50 -13.82 -29.50
CA TRP A 227 8.59 -12.71 -29.35
C TRP A 227 8.83 -11.70 -30.47
N GLY A 228 7.76 -11.08 -30.93
CA GLY A 228 7.81 -10.17 -32.06
C GLY A 228 6.45 -9.85 -32.66
N SER A 229 6.48 -9.28 -33.86
CA SER A 229 5.31 -8.91 -34.63
C SER A 229 5.54 -9.16 -36.12
N ASP A 230 4.49 -9.52 -36.86
CA ASP A 230 4.54 -9.62 -38.32
C ASP A 230 4.83 -8.29 -39.01
N THR A 231 4.64 -7.18 -38.28
CA THR A 231 4.96 -5.81 -38.71
C THR A 231 6.32 -5.40 -38.11
N PRO A 232 7.33 -5.07 -38.96
CA PRO A 232 8.60 -4.53 -38.47
C PRO A 232 8.42 -3.19 -37.73
N GLY A 233 9.39 -2.81 -36.90
CA GLY A 233 9.40 -1.53 -36.19
C GLY A 233 8.89 -1.54 -34.75
N ILE A 234 8.62 -2.72 -34.17
CA ILE A 234 8.32 -2.88 -32.74
C ILE A 234 9.58 -2.85 -31.85
N TRP A 235 10.74 -3.09 -32.45
CA TRP A 235 12.04 -3.06 -31.79
C TRP A 235 12.63 -1.65 -31.90
N THR A 236 13.14 -1.11 -30.79
CA THR A 236 13.76 0.21 -30.74
C THR A 236 15.28 0.10 -30.67
N ASP A 237 15.97 1.21 -30.89
CA ASP A 237 17.43 1.28 -30.72
C ASP A 237 17.75 1.17 -29.23
N ASP A 238 18.05 -0.03 -28.79
CA ASP A 238 18.10 -0.38 -27.37
C ASP A 238 18.89 -1.68 -27.14
N LYS A 239 19.30 -1.89 -25.89
CA LYS A 239 19.84 -3.15 -25.42
C LYS A 239 18.71 -3.96 -24.78
N TYR A 240 18.62 -5.23 -25.13
CA TYR A 240 17.59 -6.11 -24.61
C TYR A 240 18.20 -7.25 -23.81
N LEU A 241 17.52 -7.62 -22.73
CA LEU A 241 17.84 -8.76 -21.89
C LEU A 241 16.83 -9.88 -22.13
N VAL A 242 17.34 -11.10 -22.33
CA VAL A 242 16.55 -12.32 -22.40
C VAL A 242 16.91 -13.18 -21.20
N GLU A 243 15.96 -13.39 -20.30
CA GLU A 243 16.11 -14.24 -19.12
C GLU A 243 15.41 -15.58 -19.32
N LEU A 244 16.04 -16.65 -18.84
CA LEU A 244 15.47 -17.99 -18.72
C LEU A 244 15.23 -18.32 -17.25
N VAL A 245 13.98 -18.55 -16.89
CA VAL A 245 13.55 -18.80 -15.50
C VAL A 245 12.94 -20.19 -15.39
N PHE A 246 13.31 -20.93 -14.35
CA PHE A 246 12.80 -22.26 -14.01
C PHE A 246 12.51 -22.33 -12.50
N ASN A 247 11.31 -22.80 -12.12
CA ASN A 247 10.84 -22.81 -10.72
C ASN A 247 11.09 -21.46 -10.00
N ASP A 248 10.75 -20.35 -10.64
CA ASP A 248 10.95 -18.96 -10.18
C ASP A 248 12.41 -18.50 -10.01
N VAL A 249 13.39 -19.33 -10.37
CA VAL A 249 14.81 -19.00 -10.31
C VAL A 249 15.34 -18.69 -11.71
N LEU A 250 16.12 -17.60 -11.82
CA LEU A 250 16.90 -17.30 -13.02
C LEU A 250 17.99 -18.35 -13.20
N ILE A 251 17.92 -19.13 -14.28
CA ILE A 251 18.86 -20.22 -14.57
C ILE A 251 19.78 -19.93 -15.76
N GLY A 252 19.54 -18.84 -16.47
CA GLY A 252 20.40 -18.34 -17.54
C GLY A 252 19.85 -17.04 -18.12
N ALA A 253 20.71 -16.23 -18.72
CA ALA A 253 20.30 -15.05 -19.45
C ALA A 253 21.25 -14.76 -20.61
N THR A 254 20.84 -13.89 -21.52
CA THR A 254 21.69 -13.35 -22.56
C THR A 254 21.21 -11.97 -22.98
N THR A 255 22.03 -11.20 -23.69
CA THR A 255 21.66 -9.86 -24.18
C THR A 255 21.89 -9.72 -25.67
N PHE A 256 21.07 -8.91 -26.32
CA PHE A 256 21.29 -8.46 -27.70
C PHE A 256 21.06 -6.96 -27.82
N ASN A 257 21.58 -6.37 -28.89
CA ASN A 257 21.30 -4.98 -29.24
C ASN A 257 20.31 -4.94 -30.41
N CYS A 258 19.51 -3.90 -30.50
CA CYS A 258 18.79 -3.54 -31.72
C CYS A 258 19.39 -2.23 -32.25
N ALA A 259 19.80 -2.22 -33.51
CA ALA A 259 20.44 -1.08 -34.17
C ALA A 259 19.96 -0.97 -35.62
N ASN A 260 20.59 -0.10 -36.43
CA ASN A 260 20.25 0.04 -37.85
C ASN A 260 20.75 -1.12 -38.74
N VAL A 261 21.71 -1.92 -38.26
CA VAL A 261 22.37 -2.97 -39.06
C VAL A 261 22.47 -4.25 -38.22
N GLU A 262 22.17 -5.39 -38.82
CA GLU A 262 22.37 -6.70 -38.19
C GLU A 262 23.85 -7.04 -38.06
N GLU A 263 24.23 -7.60 -36.91
CA GLU A 263 25.57 -8.14 -36.67
C GLU A 263 25.49 -9.61 -36.28
N GLU A 264 26.15 -10.46 -37.07
CA GLU A 264 26.23 -11.89 -36.81
C GLU A 264 27.13 -12.18 -35.62
N GLY A 265 26.70 -13.11 -34.78
CA GLY A 265 27.46 -13.53 -33.61
C GLY A 265 26.59 -14.28 -32.60
N GLU A 266 27.25 -15.09 -31.78
CA GLU A 266 26.60 -15.76 -30.65
C GLU A 266 26.58 -14.83 -29.44
N THR A 267 25.46 -14.84 -28.73
CA THR A 267 25.30 -14.08 -27.49
C THR A 267 25.83 -14.89 -26.31
N PRO A 268 26.58 -14.26 -25.38
CA PRO A 268 27.16 -14.99 -24.25
C PRO A 268 26.07 -15.46 -23.29
N LEU A 269 26.20 -16.70 -22.79
CA LEU A 269 25.35 -17.19 -21.72
C LEU A 269 25.81 -16.59 -20.39
N LEU A 270 24.93 -15.80 -19.79
CA LEU A 270 25.08 -15.23 -18.47
C LEU A 270 24.45 -16.22 -17.47
N LYS A 271 25.27 -16.81 -16.60
CA LYS A 271 24.81 -17.85 -15.65
C LYS A 271 24.59 -17.31 -14.25
N THR A 272 25.07 -16.11 -13.93
CA THR A 272 24.95 -15.52 -12.60
C THR A 272 24.07 -14.27 -12.60
N ILE A 273 23.43 -14.00 -11.46
CA ILE A 273 22.68 -12.77 -11.23
C ILE A 273 23.59 -11.54 -11.42
N GLU A 274 24.85 -11.60 -10.98
CA GLU A 274 25.83 -10.51 -11.16
C GLU A 274 26.11 -10.23 -12.65
N GLN A 275 26.27 -11.28 -13.47
CA GLN A 275 26.42 -11.15 -14.93
C GLN A 275 25.15 -10.60 -15.59
N THR A 276 23.97 -11.01 -15.10
CA THR A 276 22.67 -10.59 -15.65
C THR A 276 22.36 -9.13 -15.30
N LEU A 277 22.58 -8.73 -14.04
CA LEU A 277 22.38 -7.36 -13.56
C LEU A 277 23.34 -6.39 -14.24
N SER A 278 24.62 -6.74 -14.37
CA SER A 278 25.60 -5.91 -15.10
C SER A 278 25.28 -5.81 -16.59
N ALA A 279 24.71 -6.86 -17.19
CA ALA A 279 24.33 -6.84 -18.59
C ALA A 279 23.03 -6.05 -18.87
N GLY A 280 22.06 -6.05 -17.95
CA GLY A 280 20.77 -5.35 -18.07
C GLY A 280 20.74 -3.91 -17.52
N THR A 281 21.85 -3.36 -17.02
CA THR A 281 21.96 -1.97 -16.54
C THR A 281 22.94 -1.13 -17.36
N SER A 282 23.20 -1.52 -18.60
CA SER A 282 24.28 -0.95 -19.42
C SER A 282 23.77 -0.11 -20.60
N SER A 283 22.93 0.89 -20.32
CA SER A 283 22.92 2.17 -21.05
C SER A 283 22.98 3.36 -20.10
N ALA A 284 24.00 3.36 -19.24
CA ALA A 284 24.63 4.59 -18.78
C ALA A 284 26.14 4.55 -19.07
N SER A 285 26.50 4.03 -20.24
CA SER A 285 27.85 4.16 -20.79
C SER A 285 27.71 4.30 -22.30
N GLN A 286 27.94 5.52 -22.76
CA GLN A 286 28.22 5.81 -24.16
C GLN A 286 29.22 4.77 -24.70
N THR A 287 28.95 4.30 -25.90
CA THR A 287 29.81 3.45 -26.71
C THR A 287 31.23 4.04 -26.73
N PRO A 288 32.29 3.23 -26.53
CA PRO A 288 33.64 3.67 -26.82
C PRO A 288 33.78 3.80 -28.33
N ASN A 289 33.67 5.03 -28.82
CA ASN A 289 34.32 5.40 -30.07
C ASN A 289 35.83 5.22 -29.84
N ASN A 290 36.37 4.12 -30.36
CA ASN A 290 37.81 3.98 -30.56
C ASN A 290 38.26 5.05 -31.55
N ASN A 291 38.66 6.20 -31.01
CA ASN A 291 39.88 6.94 -31.33
C ASN A 291 39.74 8.37 -30.78
N GLU A 292 39.98 8.54 -29.49
CA GLU A 292 40.51 9.77 -28.90
C GLU A 292 41.08 9.39 -27.54
N GLY A 293 42.38 9.65 -27.32
CA GLY A 293 43.07 9.25 -26.10
C GLY A 293 42.37 9.84 -24.88
N THR A 294 41.89 8.99 -23.97
CA THR A 294 41.39 9.43 -22.67
C THR A 294 42.56 9.98 -21.85
N THR A 295 42.76 11.28 -21.94
CA THR A 295 43.31 12.07 -20.84
C THR A 295 42.44 11.80 -19.62
N GLU A 296 43.02 11.12 -18.63
CA GLU A 296 42.40 10.99 -17.31
C GLU A 296 42.02 12.38 -16.78
N LYS A 297 40.76 12.55 -16.36
CA LYS A 297 40.30 13.84 -15.85
C LYS A 297 41.05 14.26 -14.59
N THR A 298 41.43 15.52 -14.49
CA THR A 298 42.12 16.07 -13.30
C THR A 298 41.13 16.31 -12.16
N LEU A 299 41.64 16.56 -10.94
CA LEU A 299 40.79 16.93 -9.81
C LEU A 299 40.06 18.26 -10.10
N GLU A 300 40.73 19.21 -10.75
CA GLU A 300 40.16 20.48 -11.16
C GLU A 300 38.97 20.28 -12.12
N GLU A 301 39.10 19.37 -13.09
CA GLU A 301 38.00 19.07 -14.03
C GLU A 301 36.80 18.42 -13.33
N LEU A 302 37.02 17.54 -12.35
CA LEU A 302 35.93 16.96 -11.54
C LEU A 302 35.23 18.03 -10.67
N LEU A 303 35.99 19.01 -10.16
CA LEU A 303 35.40 20.13 -9.43
C LEU A 303 34.58 21.05 -10.34
N VAL A 304 34.99 21.22 -11.60
CA VAL A 304 34.18 21.94 -12.60
C VAL A 304 32.88 21.18 -12.90
N GLU A 305 32.92 19.84 -13.00
CA GLU A 305 31.70 19.03 -13.14
C GLU A 305 30.78 19.13 -11.93
N LEU A 306 31.35 19.14 -10.71
CA LEU A 306 30.58 19.35 -9.48
C LEU A 306 29.88 20.71 -9.50
N ASP A 307 30.55 21.75 -9.98
CA ASP A 307 30.04 23.12 -10.04
C ASP A 307 28.93 23.28 -11.08
N ALA A 308 29.00 22.52 -12.17
CA ALA A 308 27.99 22.47 -13.21
C ALA A 308 26.66 21.82 -12.77
N LEU A 309 26.65 21.08 -11.65
CA LEU A 309 25.39 20.54 -11.10
C LEU A 309 24.46 21.69 -10.67
N ILE A 310 23.18 21.59 -11.02
CA ILE A 310 22.19 22.61 -10.66
C ILE A 310 21.96 22.61 -9.14
N GLY A 311 21.98 23.80 -8.53
CA GLY A 311 21.76 24.01 -7.10
C GLY A 311 22.84 23.39 -6.21
N LEU A 312 22.45 22.83 -5.06
CA LEU A 312 23.34 22.14 -4.11
C LEU A 312 24.47 23.01 -3.52
N GLU A 313 24.32 24.33 -3.49
CA GLU A 313 25.39 25.24 -3.07
C GLU A 313 25.95 24.94 -1.66
N GLY A 314 25.07 24.59 -0.72
CA GLY A 314 25.48 24.15 0.62
C GLY A 314 26.37 22.90 0.58
N VAL A 315 25.95 21.87 -0.16
CA VAL A 315 26.68 20.61 -0.30
C VAL A 315 27.98 20.82 -1.05
N LYS A 316 27.98 21.55 -2.17
CA LYS A 316 29.19 21.87 -2.95
C LYS A 316 30.22 22.59 -2.09
N LYS A 317 29.78 23.55 -1.27
CA LYS A 317 30.64 24.25 -0.31
C LYS A 317 31.24 23.28 0.70
N SER A 318 30.43 22.45 1.36
CA SER A 318 30.91 21.46 2.33
C SER A 318 31.90 20.47 1.71
N ILE A 319 31.67 20.03 0.47
CA ILE A 319 32.61 19.14 -0.24
C ILE A 319 33.96 19.85 -0.47
N ARG A 320 33.97 21.11 -0.91
CA ARG A 320 35.22 21.86 -1.13
C ARG A 320 35.99 22.08 0.18
N GLU A 321 35.28 22.41 1.26
CA GLU A 321 35.87 22.55 2.60
C GLU A 321 36.50 21.23 3.05
N ASN A 322 35.80 20.11 2.86
CA ASN A 322 36.29 18.78 3.17
C ASN A 322 37.53 18.40 2.33
N ILE A 323 37.50 18.61 1.00
CA ILE A 323 38.66 18.40 0.11
C ILE A 323 39.86 19.23 0.56
N THR A 324 39.63 20.48 0.94
CA THR A 324 40.69 21.38 1.44
C THR A 324 41.33 20.84 2.72
N TYR A 325 40.51 20.37 3.66
CA TYR A 325 40.97 19.76 4.91
C TYR A 325 41.74 18.44 4.67
N LEU A 326 41.25 17.59 3.76
CA LEU A 326 41.93 16.35 3.37
C LEU A 326 43.29 16.62 2.71
N ASN A 327 43.39 17.64 1.86
CA ASN A 327 44.67 18.08 1.28
C ASN A 327 45.63 18.63 2.34
N PHE A 328 45.13 19.37 3.33
CA PHE A 328 45.93 19.81 4.47
C PHE A 328 46.51 18.63 5.27
N ASN A 329 45.70 17.61 5.54
CA ASN A 329 46.16 16.39 6.23
C ASN A 329 47.19 15.61 5.41
N LYS A 330 47.00 15.51 4.09
CA LYS A 330 47.98 14.91 3.17
C LYS A 330 49.32 15.66 3.24
N LEU A 331 49.29 16.99 3.18
CA LEU A 331 50.49 17.84 3.29
C LEU A 331 51.19 17.65 4.63
N ARG A 332 50.46 17.58 5.75
CA ARG A 332 51.04 17.33 7.09
C ARG A 332 51.78 15.98 7.14
N LYS A 333 51.17 14.93 6.58
CA LYS A 333 51.77 13.60 6.49
C LYS A 333 53.04 13.61 5.63
N GLU A 334 53.00 14.28 4.48
CA GLU A 334 54.18 14.46 3.61
C GLU A 334 55.32 15.26 4.30
N LYS A 335 54.98 16.17 5.21
CA LYS A 335 55.94 16.93 6.03
C LYS A 335 56.42 16.18 7.29
N GLY A 336 56.03 14.91 7.46
CA GLY A 336 56.53 14.05 8.53
C GLY A 336 55.88 14.28 9.90
N PHE A 337 54.74 14.97 9.96
CA PHE A 337 53.94 15.02 11.19
C PHE A 337 53.24 13.67 11.39
N ASP A 338 53.35 13.11 12.60
CA ASP A 338 52.69 11.87 12.99
C ASP A 338 51.21 12.14 13.31
N ASP A 339 50.45 12.43 12.25
CA ASP A 339 48.99 12.46 12.31
C ASP A 339 48.49 11.01 12.15
N SER A 340 48.58 10.26 13.24
CA SER A 340 48.14 8.86 13.34
C SER A 340 46.61 8.68 13.29
N GLY A 341 45.85 9.76 13.15
CA GLY A 341 44.41 9.73 12.96
C GLY A 341 44.04 9.12 11.60
N LYS A 342 43.20 8.08 11.60
CA LYS A 342 42.59 7.56 10.38
C LYS A 342 41.78 8.68 9.71
N ILE A 343 42.01 8.90 8.42
CA ILE A 343 41.21 9.83 7.62
C ILE A 343 39.76 9.35 7.64
N ALA A 344 38.86 10.13 8.25
CA ALA A 344 37.45 9.78 8.34
C ALA A 344 36.74 10.15 7.03
N LEU A 345 36.41 9.14 6.22
CA LEU A 345 35.63 9.31 4.99
C LEU A 345 34.14 9.00 5.19
N HIS A 346 33.78 8.40 6.32
CA HIS A 346 32.41 7.96 6.60
C HIS A 346 31.50 9.15 6.87
N SER A 347 30.43 9.26 6.08
CA SER A 347 29.59 10.46 6.03
C SER A 347 28.09 10.12 6.08
N ILE A 348 27.27 11.10 6.45
CA ILE A 348 25.82 10.98 6.46
C ILE A 348 25.19 12.03 5.56
N PHE A 349 24.29 11.60 4.68
CA PHE A 349 23.58 12.45 3.73
C PHE A 349 22.13 12.57 4.16
N THR A 350 21.67 13.79 4.44
CA THR A 350 20.28 14.04 4.87
C THR A 350 19.56 14.90 3.85
N GLY A 351 18.29 14.60 3.57
CA GLY A 351 17.44 15.44 2.72
C GLY A 351 16.35 14.63 2.02
N ASN A 352 15.36 15.32 1.46
CA ASN A 352 14.19 14.71 0.82
C ASN A 352 14.57 13.93 -0.47
N PRO A 353 13.67 13.09 -1.03
CA PRO A 353 13.95 12.31 -2.22
C PRO A 353 14.18 13.22 -3.43
N GLY A 354 15.07 12.81 -4.34
CA GLY A 354 15.33 13.58 -5.56
C GLY A 354 16.17 14.85 -5.37
N THR A 355 16.79 15.07 -4.22
CA THR A 355 17.75 16.18 -3.99
C THR A 355 19.16 15.93 -4.54
N GLY A 356 19.41 14.85 -5.29
CA GLY A 356 20.73 14.62 -5.93
C GLY A 356 21.78 13.90 -5.07
N LYS A 357 21.41 13.29 -3.94
CA LYS A 357 22.31 12.51 -3.07
C LYS A 357 23.16 11.49 -3.84
N THR A 358 22.53 10.57 -4.59
CA THR A 358 23.22 9.54 -5.37
C THR A 358 24.17 10.13 -6.42
N THR A 359 23.79 11.25 -7.05
CA THR A 359 24.65 11.97 -8.01
C THR A 359 25.92 12.49 -7.35
N ILE A 360 25.80 13.10 -6.17
CA ILE A 360 26.95 13.58 -5.40
C ILE A 360 27.83 12.43 -4.89
N VAL A 361 27.26 11.31 -4.48
CA VAL A 361 28.05 10.14 -4.05
C VAL A 361 28.92 9.61 -5.19
N LYS A 362 28.37 9.51 -6.41
CA LYS A 362 29.14 9.13 -7.61
C LYS A 362 30.26 10.13 -7.91
N MET A 363 30.03 11.43 -7.70
CA MET A 363 31.06 12.46 -7.85
C MET A 363 32.17 12.32 -6.80
N LEU A 364 31.80 12.12 -5.53
CA LEU A 364 32.75 11.92 -4.44
C LEU A 364 33.63 10.68 -4.66
N GLY A 365 33.08 9.59 -5.20
CA GLY A 365 33.88 8.40 -5.54
C GLY A 365 35.03 8.72 -6.49
N LYS A 366 34.76 9.48 -7.56
CA LYS A 366 35.78 9.95 -8.50
C LYS A 366 36.79 10.88 -7.85
N ILE A 367 36.31 11.84 -7.05
CA ILE A 367 37.16 12.81 -6.34
C ILE A 367 38.10 12.09 -5.37
N TYR A 368 37.58 11.22 -4.51
CA TYR A 368 38.37 10.46 -3.54
C TYR A 368 39.38 9.53 -4.20
N HIS A 369 39.04 8.94 -5.34
CA HIS A 369 39.99 8.18 -6.13
C HIS A 369 41.15 9.06 -6.64
N LYS A 370 40.85 10.23 -7.22
CA LYS A 370 41.88 11.16 -7.72
C LYS A 370 42.73 11.76 -6.61
N MET A 371 42.19 11.91 -5.41
CA MET A 371 42.96 12.34 -4.24
C MET A 371 43.88 11.23 -3.69
N GLY A 372 43.72 9.99 -4.15
CA GLY A 372 44.44 8.81 -3.66
C GLY A 372 43.91 8.26 -2.34
N LEU A 373 42.67 8.60 -1.98
CA LEU A 373 41.99 8.14 -0.76
C LEU A 373 41.29 6.78 -0.97
N LEU A 374 40.91 6.49 -2.21
CA LEU A 374 40.28 5.23 -2.63
C LEU A 374 40.98 4.67 -3.87
N THR A 375 41.19 3.35 -3.92
CA THR A 375 41.94 2.74 -5.03
C THR A 375 41.21 2.72 -6.38
N LYS A 376 39.86 2.78 -6.40
CA LYS A 376 39.03 2.68 -7.63
C LYS A 376 37.99 3.79 -7.80
N GLY A 377 37.37 4.24 -6.71
CA GLY A 377 36.33 5.28 -6.71
C GLY A 377 34.94 4.85 -7.19
N HIS A 378 34.68 3.55 -7.36
CA HIS A 378 33.33 3.05 -7.71
C HIS A 378 32.37 3.19 -6.52
N VAL A 379 31.07 3.11 -6.80
CA VAL A 379 30.02 3.19 -5.77
C VAL A 379 29.21 1.91 -5.80
N VAL A 380 28.99 1.31 -4.65
CA VAL A 380 28.07 0.19 -4.44
C VAL A 380 26.89 0.72 -3.63
N GLU A 381 25.74 0.84 -4.29
CA GLU A 381 24.48 1.29 -3.67
C GLU A 381 23.72 0.08 -3.13
N VAL A 382 23.31 0.17 -1.86
CA VAL A 382 22.62 -0.90 -1.13
C VAL A 382 21.47 -0.33 -0.31
N ASP A 383 20.44 -1.15 -0.09
CA ASP A 383 19.35 -0.91 0.84
C ASP A 383 19.38 -1.94 1.99
N ARG A 384 18.35 -1.94 2.86
CA ARG A 384 18.23 -2.93 3.94
C ARG A 384 18.16 -4.37 3.40
N ALA A 385 17.46 -4.61 2.30
CA ALA A 385 17.27 -5.93 1.74
C ALA A 385 18.59 -6.52 1.21
N ALA A 386 19.50 -5.68 0.71
CA ALA A 386 20.84 -6.07 0.29
C ALA A 386 21.77 -6.43 1.46
N LEU A 387 21.54 -5.88 2.66
CA LEU A 387 22.41 -6.09 3.83
C LEU A 387 21.89 -7.15 4.81
N VAL A 388 20.58 -7.23 5.01
CA VAL A 388 19.94 -8.13 6.00
C VAL A 388 19.64 -9.50 5.37
N GLY A 389 19.98 -10.57 6.08
CA GLY A 389 19.69 -11.95 5.67
C GLY A 389 18.25 -12.36 5.99
N GLU A 390 17.70 -13.30 5.22
CA GLU A 390 16.35 -13.85 5.43
C GLU A 390 16.30 -14.86 6.59
N TYR A 391 17.46 -15.44 6.93
CA TYR A 391 17.60 -16.45 7.98
C TYR A 391 18.70 -16.07 8.98
N ILE A 392 18.57 -16.56 10.22
CA ILE A 392 19.54 -16.37 11.29
C ILE A 392 20.94 -16.80 10.82
N GLY A 393 21.94 -15.92 10.98
CA GLY A 393 23.34 -16.19 10.63
C GLY A 393 23.73 -15.86 9.19
N GLN A 394 22.80 -15.44 8.33
CA GLN A 394 23.11 -15.02 6.95
C GLN A 394 23.43 -13.51 6.83
N THR A 395 22.96 -12.70 7.77
CA THR A 395 23.17 -11.25 7.77
C THR A 395 24.65 -10.88 7.78
N ALA A 396 25.45 -11.50 8.66
CA ALA A 396 26.87 -11.20 8.74
C ALA A 396 27.65 -11.49 7.43
N PRO A 397 27.56 -12.68 6.82
CA PRO A 397 28.18 -12.94 5.52
C PRO A 397 27.70 -12.00 4.41
N LYS A 398 26.39 -11.70 4.35
CA LYS A 398 25.78 -10.86 3.32
C LYS A 398 26.25 -9.41 3.40
N THR A 399 26.23 -8.83 4.61
CA THR A 399 26.76 -7.49 4.88
C THR A 399 28.25 -7.40 4.54
N LYS A 400 29.04 -8.40 4.95
CA LYS A 400 30.48 -8.43 4.67
C LYS A 400 30.77 -8.51 3.16
N LYS A 401 30.01 -9.30 2.40
CA LYS A 401 30.13 -9.36 0.94
C LYS A 401 29.91 -7.98 0.30
N MET A 402 28.91 -7.23 0.75
CA MET A 402 28.65 -5.88 0.25
C MET A 402 29.79 -4.91 0.59
N ILE A 403 30.30 -4.95 1.83
CA ILE A 403 31.46 -4.15 2.25
C ILE A 403 32.69 -4.49 1.40
N ASP A 404 32.98 -5.77 1.19
CA ASP A 404 34.13 -6.20 0.40
C ASP A 404 33.99 -5.80 -1.08
N SER A 405 32.77 -5.83 -1.65
CA SER A 405 32.51 -5.35 -3.01
C SER A 405 32.71 -3.85 -3.17
N ALA A 406 32.52 -3.08 -2.09
CA ALA A 406 32.71 -1.64 -2.05
C ALA A 406 34.16 -1.21 -1.76
N ARG A 407 35.08 -2.14 -1.46
CA ARG A 407 36.49 -1.81 -1.22
C ARG A 407 37.17 -1.27 -2.46
N GLY A 408 37.93 -0.19 -2.27
CA GLY A 408 38.43 0.70 -3.29
C GLY A 408 37.43 1.79 -3.67
N GLY A 409 36.25 1.85 -3.07
CA GLY A 409 35.13 2.70 -3.47
C GLY A 409 34.28 3.17 -2.28
N ILE A 410 33.01 3.47 -2.57
CA ILE A 410 32.02 3.92 -1.59
C ILE A 410 30.93 2.86 -1.44
N LEU A 411 30.64 2.44 -0.20
CA LEU A 411 29.42 1.75 0.16
C LEU A 411 28.35 2.79 0.50
N PHE A 412 27.36 2.93 -0.36
CA PHE A 412 26.26 3.87 -0.20
C PHE A 412 25.01 3.14 0.29
N ILE A 413 24.60 3.41 1.53
CA ILE A 413 23.43 2.80 2.17
C ILE A 413 22.28 3.79 2.08
N ASP A 414 21.40 3.62 1.10
CA ASP A 414 20.18 4.44 1.00
C ASP A 414 19.17 3.99 2.07
N GLU A 415 18.41 4.95 2.58
CA GLU A 415 17.50 4.78 3.72
C GLU A 415 18.13 4.06 4.93
N ALA A 416 19.35 4.45 5.31
CA ALA A 416 20.14 3.82 6.37
C ALA A 416 19.39 3.72 7.72
N TYR A 417 18.44 4.64 7.98
CA TYR A 417 17.59 4.61 9.16
C TYR A 417 16.73 3.35 9.28
N SER A 418 16.45 2.68 8.16
CA SER A 418 15.74 1.41 8.14
C SER A 418 16.48 0.31 8.89
N LEU A 419 17.80 0.43 9.11
CA LEU A 419 18.62 -0.54 9.86
C LEU A 419 18.44 -0.46 11.38
N ALA A 420 17.97 0.67 11.93
CA ALA A 420 17.82 0.90 13.37
C ALA A 420 16.34 1.05 13.76
N ARG A 421 15.56 -0.03 13.64
CA ARG A 421 14.16 -0.03 14.11
C ARG A 421 14.13 -0.13 15.63
N ALA A 422 13.18 0.58 16.25
CA ALA A 422 13.06 0.71 17.72
C ALA A 422 12.38 -0.50 18.39
N ASP A 423 12.07 -1.56 17.63
CA ASP A 423 11.44 -2.77 18.13
C ASP A 423 12.44 -3.55 19.00
N ASP A 424 12.13 -3.70 20.29
CA ASP A 424 12.93 -4.46 21.25
C ASP A 424 12.73 -5.98 21.09
N ASP A 425 12.58 -6.42 19.84
CA ASP A 425 12.66 -7.81 19.47
C ASP A 425 14.13 -8.21 19.48
N SER A 426 14.47 -9.17 20.35
CA SER A 426 15.77 -9.86 20.42
C SER A 426 16.21 -10.57 19.13
N LYS A 427 15.57 -10.28 17.99
CA LYS A 427 15.76 -10.87 16.66
C LYS A 427 15.89 -9.84 15.51
N ASP A 428 15.98 -8.52 15.78
CA ASP A 428 16.22 -7.55 14.69
C ASP A 428 17.67 -7.66 14.17
N PHE A 429 17.84 -8.34 13.04
CA PHE A 429 19.11 -8.46 12.32
C PHE A 429 19.68 -7.13 11.81
N GLY A 430 18.91 -6.03 11.83
CA GLY A 430 19.41 -4.69 11.51
C GLY A 430 20.51 -4.21 12.47
N LYS A 431 20.41 -4.57 13.76
CA LYS A 431 21.44 -4.27 14.76
C LYS A 431 22.75 -4.99 14.45
N GLU A 432 22.68 -6.23 13.96
CA GLU A 432 23.85 -7.01 13.53
C GLU A 432 24.60 -6.34 12.36
N VAL A 433 23.87 -5.80 11.38
CA VAL A 433 24.46 -5.00 10.28
C VAL A 433 25.20 -3.78 10.84
N ILE A 434 24.58 -3.03 11.76
CA ILE A 434 25.18 -1.85 12.39
C ILE A 434 26.48 -2.21 13.12
N GLU A 435 26.50 -3.31 13.87
CA GLU A 435 27.69 -3.78 14.57
C GLU A 435 28.84 -4.12 13.61
N ILE A 436 28.54 -4.78 12.48
CA ILE A 436 29.54 -5.11 11.46
C ILE A 436 30.09 -3.85 10.80
N LEU A 437 29.21 -2.91 10.44
CA LEU A 437 29.62 -1.62 9.88
C LEU A 437 30.54 -0.88 10.86
N LEU A 438 30.17 -0.82 12.15
CA LEU A 438 31.00 -0.18 13.18
C LEU A 438 32.37 -0.83 13.31
N LYS A 439 32.42 -2.17 13.27
CA LYS A 439 33.67 -2.93 13.31
C LYS A 439 34.54 -2.65 12.09
N GLU A 440 33.96 -2.63 10.89
CA GLU A 440 34.70 -2.33 9.66
C GLU A 440 35.19 -0.87 9.60
N MET A 441 34.41 0.09 10.11
CA MET A 441 34.83 1.49 10.23
C MET A 441 35.96 1.68 11.25
N SER A 442 35.99 0.89 12.33
CA SER A 442 37.02 1.00 13.38
C SER A 442 38.28 0.20 13.07
N ASP A 443 38.14 -1.08 12.76
CA ASP A 443 39.24 -2.05 12.72
C ASP A 443 39.43 -2.69 11.33
N GLY A 444 38.59 -2.31 10.35
CA GLY A 444 38.69 -2.82 8.99
C GLY A 444 40.00 -2.41 8.30
N PRO A 445 40.36 -3.09 7.21
CA PRO A 445 41.62 -2.86 6.50
C PRO A 445 41.68 -1.51 5.74
N GLY A 446 40.61 -0.70 5.80
CA GLY A 446 40.52 0.60 5.14
C GLY A 446 40.14 0.51 3.66
N ASP A 447 40.53 1.53 2.88
CA ASP A 447 40.24 1.67 1.45
C ASP A 447 38.74 1.58 1.12
N ILE A 448 37.91 2.25 1.91
CA ILE A 448 36.45 2.29 1.72
C ILE A 448 35.88 3.55 2.38
N ALA A 449 34.93 4.22 1.73
CA ALA A 449 34.06 5.20 2.36
C ALA A 449 32.67 4.58 2.57
N ILE A 450 32.04 4.84 3.71
CA ILE A 450 30.68 4.37 3.99
C ILE A 450 29.81 5.60 4.13
N ILE A 451 28.77 5.71 3.31
CA ILE A 451 27.86 6.85 3.30
C ILE A 451 26.45 6.36 3.56
N GLY A 452 25.83 6.79 4.66
CA GLY A 452 24.42 6.52 4.95
C GLY A 452 23.54 7.69 4.52
N ALA A 453 22.42 7.40 3.86
CA ALA A 453 21.46 8.43 3.43
C ALA A 453 20.06 8.23 4.03
N GLY A 454 19.31 9.33 4.15
CA GLY A 454 17.89 9.27 4.50
C GLY A 454 17.29 10.63 4.85
N TYR A 455 16.06 10.57 5.36
CA TYR A 455 15.33 11.75 5.79
C TYR A 455 15.92 12.34 7.10
N PRO A 456 15.92 13.68 7.28
CA PRO A 456 16.61 14.32 8.40
C PRO A 456 16.21 13.82 9.80
N LYS A 457 14.91 13.62 10.06
CA LYS A 457 14.41 13.16 11.38
C LYS A 457 14.81 11.70 11.65
N GLN A 458 14.65 10.85 10.65
CA GLN A 458 14.88 9.42 10.73
C GLN A 458 16.37 9.10 10.86
N ILE A 459 17.22 9.83 10.15
CA ILE A 459 18.67 9.73 10.28
C ILE A 459 19.13 10.20 11.65
N ARG A 460 18.50 11.22 12.25
CA ARG A 460 18.80 11.60 13.64
C ARG A 460 18.53 10.43 14.59
N SER A 461 17.36 9.80 14.49
CA SER A 461 17.04 8.60 15.28
C SER A 461 18.00 7.44 15.01
N PHE A 462 18.43 7.24 13.77
CA PHE A 462 19.43 6.22 13.40
C PHE A 462 20.77 6.45 14.09
N ILE A 463 21.28 7.68 14.07
CA ILE A 463 22.56 8.04 14.71
C ILE A 463 22.46 7.97 16.23
N GLU A 464 21.31 8.29 16.81
CA GLU A 464 21.05 8.20 18.24
C GLU A 464 20.82 6.77 18.74
N SER A 465 20.53 5.82 17.83
CA SER A 465 20.26 4.42 18.19
C SER A 465 21.48 3.67 18.72
N ASN A 466 22.69 4.08 18.32
CA ASN A 466 23.94 3.49 18.78
C ASN A 466 25.01 4.59 18.91
N PRO A 467 25.57 4.85 20.11
CA PRO A 467 26.64 5.83 20.32
C PRO A 467 27.86 5.63 19.41
N GLY A 468 28.11 4.40 18.98
CA GLY A 468 29.14 4.07 17.99
C GLY A 468 28.93 4.82 16.68
N LEU A 469 27.71 4.86 16.14
CA LEU A 469 27.40 5.51 14.86
C LEU A 469 27.78 6.99 14.89
N LYS A 470 27.39 7.70 15.94
CA LYS A 470 27.70 9.13 16.15
C LYS A 470 29.20 9.44 16.13
N SER A 471 30.03 8.51 16.59
CA SER A 471 31.48 8.69 16.64
C SER A 471 32.22 8.34 15.34
N ARG A 472 31.66 7.44 14.50
CA ARG A 472 32.30 7.02 13.23
C ARG A 472 31.84 7.87 12.05
N PHE A 473 30.57 8.28 12.04
CA PHE A 473 30.04 9.24 11.07
C PHE A 473 30.31 10.66 11.55
N THR A 474 31.38 11.25 11.04
CA THR A 474 31.88 12.57 11.47
C THR A 474 31.41 13.71 10.57
N GLU A 475 31.11 13.41 9.31
CA GLU A 475 30.71 14.39 8.29
C GLU A 475 29.22 14.26 7.96
N TYR A 476 28.49 15.38 7.96
CA TYR A 476 27.06 15.44 7.66
C TYR A 476 26.81 16.42 6.51
N PHE A 477 26.28 15.92 5.41
CA PHE A 477 25.88 16.71 4.25
C PHE A 477 24.36 16.86 4.25
N HIS A 478 23.88 18.11 4.34
CA HIS A 478 22.46 18.42 4.26
C HIS A 478 22.11 18.85 2.83
N PHE A 479 21.15 18.16 2.23
CA PHE A 479 20.64 18.40 0.90
C PHE A 479 19.28 19.07 1.03
N ASP A 480 19.28 20.39 0.87
CA ASP A 480 18.07 21.21 0.84
C ASP A 480 17.19 20.85 -0.37
N ASP A 481 15.88 21.10 -0.24
CA ASP A 481 14.98 21.05 -1.39
C ASP A 481 15.38 22.10 -2.42
N TYR A 482 15.36 21.73 -3.69
CA TYR A 482 15.65 22.66 -4.79
C TYR A 482 14.64 23.80 -4.82
N LEU A 483 15.14 25.02 -4.99
CA LEU A 483 14.31 26.21 -5.19
C LEU A 483 13.52 26.12 -6.50
N PRO A 484 12.39 26.82 -6.64
CA PRO A 484 11.60 26.79 -7.87
C PRO A 484 12.40 27.06 -9.15
N GLU A 485 13.36 27.98 -9.10
CA GLU A 485 14.26 28.31 -10.21
C GLU A 485 15.21 27.15 -10.54
N GLU A 486 15.69 26.43 -9.52
CA GLU A 486 16.53 25.26 -9.68
C GLU A 486 15.74 24.06 -10.22
N LEU A 487 14.51 23.85 -9.73
CA LEU A 487 13.57 22.86 -10.26
C LEU A 487 13.25 23.14 -11.74
N HIS A 488 13.05 24.42 -12.11
CA HIS A 488 12.84 24.81 -13.50
C HIS A 488 14.07 24.55 -14.36
N ALA A 489 15.27 24.90 -13.88
CA ALA A 489 16.52 24.59 -14.57
C ALA A 489 16.71 23.07 -14.77
N ILE A 490 16.34 22.25 -13.79
CA ILE A 490 16.33 20.79 -13.90
C ILE A 490 15.34 20.34 -14.99
N ALA A 491 14.15 20.96 -15.07
CA ALA A 491 13.16 20.65 -16.10
C ALA A 491 13.68 20.94 -17.51
N VAL A 492 14.32 22.10 -17.69
CA VAL A 492 14.94 22.51 -18.97
C VAL A 492 16.07 21.55 -19.33
N TYR A 493 16.95 21.22 -18.38
CA TYR A 493 18.03 20.27 -18.60
C TYR A 493 17.51 18.89 -19.00
N SER A 494 16.53 18.36 -18.26
CA SER A 494 15.90 17.05 -18.53
C SER A 494 15.21 17.01 -19.89
N SER A 495 14.55 18.09 -20.26
CA SER A 495 13.88 18.23 -21.57
C SER A 495 14.89 18.28 -22.71
N GLY A 496 16.00 19.02 -22.53
CA GLY A 496 17.09 19.09 -23.50
C GLY A 496 17.73 17.73 -23.79
N GLN A 497 17.95 16.89 -22.76
CA GLN A 497 18.44 15.52 -22.94
C GLN A 497 17.49 14.65 -23.77
N LYS A 498 16.20 14.97 -23.75
CA LYS A 498 15.14 14.27 -24.48
C LYS A 498 14.81 14.92 -25.83
N GLN A 499 15.56 15.95 -26.24
CA GLN A 499 15.33 16.76 -27.43
C GLN A 499 13.93 17.40 -27.45
N ILE A 500 13.49 17.89 -26.29
CA ILE A 500 12.20 18.54 -26.08
C ILE A 500 12.40 19.97 -25.60
N THR A 501 11.50 20.86 -26.02
CA THR A 501 11.42 22.24 -25.60
C THR A 501 10.00 22.57 -25.14
N PHE A 502 9.85 23.62 -24.34
CA PHE A 502 8.57 24.17 -23.95
C PHE A 502 8.26 25.39 -24.80
N SER A 503 7.02 25.50 -25.28
CA SER A 503 6.47 26.77 -25.74
C SER A 503 6.50 27.83 -24.64
N ALA A 504 6.47 29.11 -25.00
CA ALA A 504 6.64 30.22 -24.06
C ALA A 504 5.56 30.26 -22.96
N ASP A 505 4.33 29.92 -23.30
CA ASP A 505 3.19 29.80 -22.39
C ASP A 505 3.28 28.55 -21.50
N ALA A 506 3.70 27.41 -22.04
CA ALA A 506 3.96 26.21 -21.23
C ALA A 506 5.11 26.44 -20.22
N ASP A 507 6.19 27.11 -20.62
CA ASP A 507 7.32 27.43 -19.75
C ASP A 507 6.92 28.37 -18.60
N ALA A 508 6.12 29.39 -18.90
CA ALA A 508 5.58 30.30 -17.90
C ALA A 508 4.67 29.58 -16.91
N PHE A 509 3.77 28.71 -17.40
CA PHE A 509 2.90 27.90 -16.57
C PHE A 509 3.70 26.92 -15.70
N LEU A 510 4.71 26.26 -16.25
CA LEU A 510 5.58 25.35 -15.51
C LEU A 510 6.23 26.06 -14.30
N LYS A 511 6.79 27.25 -14.52
CA LYS A 511 7.39 28.06 -13.43
C LYS A 511 6.39 28.35 -12.32
N GLU A 512 5.17 28.73 -12.65
CA GLU A 512 4.12 28.98 -11.66
C GLU A 512 3.77 27.71 -10.87
N GLN A 513 3.59 26.58 -11.55
CA GLN A 513 3.29 25.30 -10.90
C GLN A 513 4.44 24.83 -9.99
N LEU A 514 5.69 25.02 -10.39
CA LEU A 514 6.85 24.68 -9.56
C LEU A 514 6.94 25.54 -8.30
N ILE A 515 6.60 26.84 -8.39
CA ILE A 515 6.51 27.71 -7.21
C ILE A 515 5.43 27.21 -6.25
N GLU A 516 4.26 26.85 -6.78
CA GLU A 516 3.15 26.37 -5.96
C GLU A 516 3.43 25.01 -5.33
N ALA A 517 4.03 24.08 -6.07
CA ALA A 517 4.50 22.80 -5.56
C ALA A 517 5.52 23.00 -4.42
N TYR A 518 6.47 23.92 -4.60
CA TYR A 518 7.46 24.25 -3.56
C TYR A 518 6.82 24.87 -2.31
N ARG A 519 5.76 25.67 -2.44
CA ARG A 519 5.02 26.23 -1.29
C ARG A 519 4.25 25.17 -0.50
N LYS A 520 3.72 24.16 -1.19
CA LYS A 520 2.96 23.04 -0.60
C LYS A 520 3.83 21.88 -0.11
N ARG A 521 5.13 21.93 -0.37
CA ARG A 521 6.05 20.83 -0.10
C ARG A 521 6.04 20.41 1.37
N ASP A 522 6.24 19.14 1.59
CA ASP A 522 6.37 18.52 2.91
C ASP A 522 7.70 17.75 3.03
N GLU A 523 7.84 16.93 4.06
CA GLU A 523 9.03 16.12 4.30
C GLU A 523 9.22 14.95 3.31
N HIS A 524 8.33 14.81 2.31
CA HIS A 524 8.39 13.79 1.26
C HIS A 524 8.47 14.40 -0.15
N PHE A 525 8.76 15.69 -0.26
CA PHE A 525 8.80 16.38 -1.55
C PHE A 525 9.82 15.77 -2.52
N GLY A 526 9.35 15.41 -3.73
CA GLY A 526 10.11 14.60 -4.68
C GLY A 526 11.21 15.33 -5.46
N ASN A 527 11.32 16.66 -5.37
CA ASN A 527 12.40 17.45 -5.99
C ASN A 527 12.63 17.10 -7.47
N ALA A 528 13.85 16.75 -7.89
CA ALA A 528 14.16 16.40 -9.28
C ALA A 528 13.36 15.19 -9.78
N ARG A 529 12.94 14.25 -8.91
CA ARG A 529 12.07 13.13 -9.30
C ARG A 529 10.69 13.65 -9.72
N PHE A 530 10.14 14.62 -8.96
CA PHE A 530 8.88 15.27 -9.30
C PHE A 530 8.99 16.00 -10.66
N VAL A 531 10.03 16.81 -10.84
CA VAL A 531 10.25 17.54 -12.10
C VAL A 531 10.40 16.58 -13.29
N ASN A 532 11.19 15.52 -13.15
CA ASN A 532 11.35 14.53 -14.22
C ASN A 532 10.04 13.83 -14.57
N ALA A 533 9.20 13.52 -13.58
CA ALA A 533 7.87 12.96 -13.81
C ALA A 533 6.98 13.92 -14.60
N VAL A 534 6.96 15.22 -14.23
CA VAL A 534 6.21 16.26 -14.96
C VAL A 534 6.65 16.34 -16.43
N VAL A 535 7.95 16.31 -16.70
CA VAL A 535 8.49 16.37 -18.08
C VAL A 535 8.10 15.11 -18.87
N GLU A 536 8.18 13.92 -18.27
CA GLU A 536 7.77 12.68 -18.94
C GLU A 536 6.28 12.66 -19.26
N GLU A 537 5.43 13.06 -18.30
CA GLU A 537 3.99 13.08 -18.50
C GLU A 537 3.58 14.10 -19.56
N ALA A 538 4.17 15.31 -19.54
CA ALA A 538 3.94 16.32 -20.55
C ALA A 538 4.38 15.84 -21.96
N LYS A 539 5.51 15.12 -22.06
CA LYS A 539 5.94 14.48 -23.31
C LYS A 539 4.94 13.42 -23.79
N GLN A 540 4.41 12.62 -22.87
CA GLN A 540 3.40 11.62 -23.20
C GLN A 540 2.11 12.29 -23.73
N ASN A 541 1.65 13.36 -23.08
CA ASN A 541 0.48 14.12 -23.49
C ASN A 541 0.69 14.78 -24.87
N MET A 542 1.87 15.36 -25.11
CA MET A 542 2.28 15.85 -26.42
C MET A 542 2.16 14.75 -27.49
N GLY A 543 2.68 13.54 -27.21
CA GLY A 543 2.55 12.39 -28.09
C GLY A 543 1.09 12.02 -28.38
N LEU A 544 0.25 11.94 -27.35
CA LEU A 544 -1.18 11.63 -27.49
C LEU A 544 -1.95 12.70 -28.29
N ARG A 545 -1.62 13.98 -28.09
CA ARG A 545 -2.20 15.09 -28.85
C ARG A 545 -1.82 15.00 -30.32
N LEU A 546 -0.54 14.84 -30.62
CA LEU A 546 -0.04 14.78 -32.00
C LEU A 546 -0.62 13.57 -32.75
N MET A 547 -0.72 12.41 -32.10
CA MET A 547 -1.30 11.20 -32.70
C MET A 547 -2.81 11.28 -32.96
N LYS A 548 -3.52 12.24 -32.34
CA LYS A 548 -4.93 12.52 -32.63
C LYS A 548 -5.13 13.50 -33.79
N SER A 549 -4.07 14.15 -34.25
CA SER A 549 -4.15 15.05 -35.42
C SER A 549 -4.41 14.25 -36.69
N THR A 550 -5.20 14.81 -37.60
CA THR A 550 -5.48 14.22 -38.92
C THR A 550 -4.36 14.50 -39.93
N ASP A 551 -3.42 15.38 -39.59
CA ASP A 551 -2.34 15.84 -40.47
C ASP A 551 -0.97 15.37 -39.97
N LEU A 552 -0.80 14.05 -39.84
CA LEU A 552 0.45 13.44 -39.38
C LEU A 552 1.59 13.59 -40.40
N GLU A 553 1.27 13.68 -41.69
CA GLU A 553 2.26 13.73 -42.78
C GLU A 553 3.00 15.08 -42.86
N ASN A 554 2.43 16.17 -42.33
CA ASN A 554 3.02 17.50 -42.35
C ASN A 554 3.65 17.94 -41.02
N LEU A 555 3.75 17.05 -40.02
CA LEU A 555 4.37 17.39 -38.74
C LEU A 555 5.86 17.69 -38.90
N THR A 556 6.28 18.86 -38.42
CA THR A 556 7.67 19.27 -38.45
C THR A 556 8.44 18.71 -37.24
N LYS A 557 9.78 18.77 -37.31
CA LYS A 557 10.64 18.44 -36.16
C LYS A 557 10.33 19.32 -34.94
N GLU A 558 9.94 20.57 -35.18
CA GLU A 558 9.56 21.52 -34.13
C GLU A 558 8.26 21.07 -33.43
N ASP A 559 7.26 20.63 -34.20
CA ASP A 559 6.00 20.10 -33.66
C ASP A 559 6.22 18.84 -32.80
N LEU A 560 7.11 17.95 -33.24
CA LEU A 560 7.45 16.70 -32.55
C LEU A 560 8.32 16.91 -31.29
N SER A 561 8.81 18.12 -31.07
CA SER A 561 9.74 18.45 -29.97
C SER A 561 9.25 19.59 -29.07
N THR A 562 8.04 20.12 -29.30
CA THR A 562 7.52 21.26 -28.53
C THR A 562 6.32 20.87 -27.68
N ILE A 563 6.51 20.86 -26.36
CA ILE A 563 5.44 20.76 -25.37
C ILE A 563 4.68 22.10 -25.35
N VAL A 564 3.38 22.03 -25.59
CA VAL A 564 2.49 23.21 -25.50
C VAL A 564 1.77 23.25 -24.17
N LEU A 565 1.15 24.40 -23.85
CA LEU A 565 0.44 24.59 -22.59
C LEU A 565 -0.56 23.46 -22.29
N ALA A 566 -1.35 23.04 -23.27
CA ALA A 566 -2.36 21.99 -23.10
C ALA A 566 -1.77 20.65 -22.63
N ASP A 567 -0.56 20.29 -23.08
CA ASP A 567 0.09 19.03 -22.68
C ASP A 567 0.49 19.06 -21.20
N LEU A 568 0.87 20.25 -20.73
CA LEU A 568 1.34 20.49 -19.38
C LEU A 568 0.17 20.74 -18.42
N GLU A 569 -0.89 21.40 -18.86
CA GLU A 569 -2.13 21.56 -18.09
C GLU A 569 -2.68 20.19 -17.69
N GLU A 570 -2.73 19.21 -18.59
CA GLU A 570 -3.19 17.84 -18.30
C GLU A 570 -2.38 17.17 -17.16
N VAL A 571 -1.08 17.44 -17.05
CA VAL A 571 -0.22 16.91 -15.96
C VAL A 571 -0.70 17.42 -14.59
N PHE A 572 -1.00 18.71 -14.50
CA PHE A 572 -1.41 19.35 -13.25
C PHE A 572 -2.92 19.30 -13.01
N VAL A 573 -3.72 18.90 -14.01
CA VAL A 573 -5.15 18.58 -13.88
C VAL A 573 -5.38 17.37 -12.96
N THR A 574 -4.37 16.52 -12.72
CA THR A 574 -4.49 15.39 -11.78
C THR A 574 -4.28 15.83 -10.31
N GLU A 575 -3.48 16.89 -10.07
CA GLU A 575 -3.31 17.49 -8.73
C GLU A 575 -4.43 18.47 -8.36
N HIS A 576 -5.07 19.08 -9.36
CA HIS A 576 -6.48 19.40 -9.24
C HIS A 576 -7.26 18.10 -9.25
N LYS A 577 -7.16 17.31 -8.15
CA LYS A 577 -8.15 16.29 -7.81
C LYS A 577 -9.46 16.77 -8.40
N LYS A 578 -10.18 15.87 -9.07
CA LYS A 578 -11.63 15.86 -8.94
C LYS A 578 -11.91 16.00 -7.43
N LYS A 579 -11.92 17.24 -6.91
CA LYS A 579 -12.74 17.65 -5.80
C LYS A 579 -14.07 17.31 -6.39
N LEU A 580 -14.51 16.09 -6.07
CA LEU A 580 -15.86 15.65 -6.23
C LEU A 580 -16.65 16.81 -5.67
N LYS A 581 -17.11 17.71 -6.55
CA LYS A 581 -18.18 18.64 -6.23
C LYS A 581 -19.35 17.70 -6.15
N LEU A 582 -19.47 16.99 -5.02
CA LEU A 582 -20.65 16.26 -4.67
C LEU A 582 -21.72 17.33 -4.61
N ILE A 583 -22.46 17.46 -5.71
CA ILE A 583 -23.56 18.41 -5.82
C ILE A 583 -24.51 18.06 -4.68
N VAL A 584 -24.93 19.07 -3.93
CA VAL A 584 -25.87 18.87 -2.82
C VAL A 584 -27.10 18.15 -3.37
N ASN A 585 -27.38 16.97 -2.83
CA ASN A 585 -28.56 16.19 -3.18
C ASN A 585 -29.71 16.63 -2.27
N ASP A 586 -30.44 17.67 -2.69
CA ASP A 586 -31.54 18.25 -1.90
C ASP A 586 -32.63 17.22 -1.56
N LYS A 587 -32.87 16.22 -2.42
CA LYS A 587 -33.83 15.15 -2.13
C LYS A 587 -33.39 14.31 -0.93
N GLN A 588 -32.17 13.78 -0.97
CA GLN A 588 -31.62 12.98 0.13
C GLN A 588 -31.46 13.81 1.42
N LEU A 589 -31.11 15.09 1.28
CA LEU A 589 -31.00 16.00 2.42
C LEU A 589 -32.35 16.19 3.10
N ASN A 590 -33.41 16.44 2.33
CA ASN A 590 -34.76 16.59 2.86
C ASN A 590 -35.28 15.31 3.52
N GLU A 591 -34.98 14.14 2.94
CA GLU A 591 -35.32 12.84 3.54
C GLU A 591 -34.62 12.64 4.89
N ALA A 592 -33.31 12.93 4.98
CA ALA A 592 -32.55 12.81 6.22
C ALA A 592 -32.97 13.84 7.29
N LEU A 593 -33.33 15.06 6.87
CA LEU A 593 -33.87 16.08 7.78
C LEU A 593 -35.29 15.75 8.25
N ALA A 594 -36.11 15.09 7.43
CA ALA A 594 -37.41 14.58 7.86
C ALA A 594 -37.22 13.48 8.93
N GLU A 595 -36.32 12.54 8.70
CA GLU A 595 -35.97 11.50 9.68
C GLU A 595 -35.46 12.10 11.00
N LEU A 596 -34.65 13.17 10.93
CA LEU A 596 -34.21 13.92 12.11
C LEU A 596 -35.40 14.55 12.85
N ASN A 597 -36.30 15.21 12.12
CA ASN A 597 -37.43 15.93 12.71
C ASN A 597 -38.45 14.98 13.35
N ASP A 598 -38.61 13.77 12.80
CA ASP A 598 -39.48 12.70 13.32
C ASP A 598 -38.99 12.11 14.64
N LEU A 599 -37.71 12.28 15.00
CA LEU A 599 -37.22 11.88 16.32
C LEU A 599 -37.92 12.68 17.43
N VAL A 600 -38.32 12.01 18.50
CA VAL A 600 -38.94 12.67 19.65
C VAL A 600 -37.90 13.51 20.38
N GLY A 601 -38.22 14.77 20.73
CA GLY A 601 -37.33 15.66 21.49
C GLY A 601 -36.08 16.12 20.73
N MET A 602 -34.98 16.33 21.46
CA MET A 602 -33.67 16.80 20.95
C MET A 602 -33.69 18.17 20.25
N ASP A 603 -34.57 19.08 20.66
CA ASP A 603 -34.84 20.33 19.92
C ASP A 603 -33.59 21.18 19.70
N LYS A 604 -32.71 21.26 20.71
CA LYS A 604 -31.43 21.97 20.61
C LYS A 604 -30.50 21.35 19.56
N ILE A 605 -30.36 20.01 19.57
CA ILE A 605 -29.54 19.28 18.58
C ILE A 605 -30.11 19.47 17.16
N LYS A 606 -31.44 19.44 17.01
CA LYS A 606 -32.10 19.69 15.72
C LYS A 606 -31.78 21.09 15.20
N GLN A 607 -31.80 22.10 16.07
CA GLN A 607 -31.40 23.47 15.72
C GLN A 607 -29.92 23.54 15.31
N ASP A 608 -29.02 22.95 16.10
CA ASP A 608 -27.57 22.94 15.81
C ASP A 608 -27.25 22.29 14.44
N ILE A 609 -27.96 21.21 14.09
CA ILE A 609 -27.82 20.53 12.80
C ILE A 609 -28.38 21.39 11.66
N GLN A 610 -29.53 22.05 11.86
CA GLN A 610 -30.08 22.95 10.84
C GLN A 610 -29.14 24.13 10.55
N GLU A 611 -28.50 24.69 11.58
CA GLU A 611 -27.49 25.74 11.42
C GLU A 611 -26.27 25.23 10.67
N LEU A 612 -25.77 24.04 11.01
CA LEU A 612 -24.66 23.39 10.32
C LEU A 612 -24.97 23.16 8.83
N VAL A 613 -26.17 22.68 8.51
CA VAL A 613 -26.64 22.48 7.13
C VAL A 613 -26.64 23.79 6.34
N LYS A 614 -27.21 24.87 6.91
CA LYS A 614 -27.23 26.20 6.27
C LYS A 614 -25.81 26.69 5.97
N LEU A 615 -24.92 26.52 6.94
CA LEU A 615 -23.56 27.01 6.85
C LEU A 615 -22.75 26.21 5.82
N ILE A 616 -22.83 24.88 5.83
CA ILE A 616 -22.18 24.04 4.80
C ILE A 616 -22.70 24.39 3.39
N ARG A 617 -24.01 24.58 3.20
CA ARG A 617 -24.58 25.01 1.90
C ARG A 617 -23.98 26.33 1.43
N PHE A 618 -23.91 27.34 2.30
CA PHE A 618 -23.28 28.63 1.98
C PHE A 618 -21.81 28.50 1.56
N TYR A 619 -21.03 27.65 2.23
CA TYR A 619 -19.62 27.43 1.86
C TYR A 619 -19.48 26.67 0.52
N ASN A 620 -20.34 25.68 0.26
CA ASN A 620 -20.41 24.99 -1.03
C ASN A 620 -20.79 25.95 -2.18
N GLU A 621 -21.78 26.82 -1.98
CA GLU A 621 -22.23 27.81 -2.97
C GLU A 621 -21.16 28.88 -3.26
N THR A 622 -20.41 29.29 -2.24
CA THR A 622 -19.34 30.30 -2.37
C THR A 622 -18.00 29.73 -2.87
N GLY A 623 -17.95 28.44 -3.21
CA GLY A 623 -16.74 27.77 -3.72
C GLY A 623 -15.59 27.68 -2.71
N LYS A 624 -15.87 27.94 -1.43
CA LYS A 624 -14.88 27.87 -0.35
C LYS A 624 -14.74 26.41 0.10
N ASP A 625 -13.53 26.05 0.51
CA ASP A 625 -13.24 24.69 0.98
C ASP A 625 -13.96 24.39 2.30
N VAL A 626 -15.09 23.68 2.23
CA VAL A 626 -15.88 23.21 3.37
C VAL A 626 -15.06 22.26 4.23
N VAL A 627 -14.34 21.35 3.58
CA VAL A 627 -13.62 20.25 4.22
C VAL A 627 -12.46 20.75 5.10
N ASN A 628 -11.81 21.83 4.68
CA ASN A 628 -10.75 22.48 5.44
C ASN A 628 -11.25 23.47 6.51
N LYS A 629 -12.55 23.78 6.53
CA LYS A 629 -13.14 24.75 7.48
C LYS A 629 -14.02 24.12 8.56
N PHE A 630 -14.57 22.93 8.31
CA PHE A 630 -15.39 22.21 9.30
C PHE A 630 -14.67 20.96 9.74
N SER A 631 -14.54 20.79 11.07
CA SER A 631 -14.25 19.46 11.59
C SER A 631 -15.48 18.58 11.41
N LEU A 632 -15.28 17.37 10.89
CA LEU A 632 -16.30 16.32 10.83
C LEU A 632 -16.33 15.50 12.12
N HIS A 633 -15.48 15.85 13.08
CA HIS A 633 -15.35 15.13 14.34
C HIS A 633 -16.26 15.77 15.40
N SER A 634 -16.99 14.95 16.15
CA SER A 634 -17.96 15.45 17.14
C SER A 634 -18.01 14.59 18.40
N VAL A 635 -18.40 15.20 19.51
CA VAL A 635 -18.57 14.53 20.81
C VAL A 635 -20.05 14.39 21.12
N PHE A 636 -20.53 13.19 21.39
CA PHE A 636 -21.90 12.90 21.78
C PHE A 636 -21.94 12.57 23.28
N SER A 637 -22.54 13.45 24.07
CA SER A 637 -22.53 13.37 25.54
C SER A 637 -23.95 13.20 26.06
N GLY A 638 -24.24 12.07 26.73
CA GLY A 638 -25.56 11.86 27.33
C GLY A 638 -25.79 10.43 27.81
N ASN A 639 -26.87 10.22 28.56
CA ASN A 639 -27.19 8.94 29.18
C ASN A 639 -27.56 7.86 28.14
N PRO A 640 -27.57 6.56 28.50
CA PRO A 640 -27.91 5.47 27.60
C PRO A 640 -29.36 5.60 27.11
N GLY A 641 -29.62 5.18 25.87
CA GLY A 641 -30.97 5.21 25.30
C GLY A 641 -31.49 6.61 24.95
N THR A 642 -30.65 7.65 24.93
CA THR A 642 -31.00 9.01 24.48
C THR A 642 -30.95 9.19 22.96
N GLY A 643 -30.51 8.19 22.18
CA GLY A 643 -30.55 8.24 20.71
C GLY A 643 -29.24 8.62 20.00
N LYS A 644 -28.10 8.61 20.70
CA LYS A 644 -26.75 8.89 20.17
C LYS A 644 -26.43 8.16 18.86
N THR A 645 -26.56 6.84 18.84
CA THR A 645 -26.28 5.99 17.67
C THR A 645 -27.23 6.29 16.50
N THR A 646 -28.51 6.53 16.79
CA THR A 646 -29.51 6.90 15.78
C THR A 646 -29.14 8.23 15.12
N LEU A 647 -28.74 9.23 15.91
CA LEU A 647 -28.33 10.53 15.37
C LEU A 647 -27.07 10.41 14.51
N ALA A 648 -26.09 9.59 14.90
CA ALA A 648 -24.86 9.38 14.13
C ALA A 648 -25.16 8.88 12.70
N ARG A 649 -26.10 7.94 12.56
CA ARG A 649 -26.56 7.44 11.25
C ARG A 649 -27.24 8.52 10.42
N ILE A 650 -28.08 9.35 11.04
CA ILE A 650 -28.74 10.48 10.36
C ILE A 650 -27.71 11.52 9.93
N MET A 651 -26.73 11.86 10.78
CA MET A 651 -25.66 12.79 10.41
C MET A 651 -24.84 12.28 9.23
N ALA A 652 -24.54 10.99 9.15
CA ALA A 652 -23.84 10.40 8.00
C ALA A 652 -24.63 10.58 6.70
N LYS A 653 -25.96 10.39 6.74
CA LYS A 653 -26.85 10.67 5.61
C LYS A 653 -26.85 12.16 5.23
N ILE A 654 -26.92 13.05 6.21
CA ILE A 654 -26.88 14.51 6.00
C ILE A 654 -25.55 14.94 5.35
N TYR A 655 -24.40 14.50 5.88
CA TYR A 655 -23.09 14.83 5.33
C TYR A 655 -22.89 14.28 3.92
N LYS A 656 -23.39 13.08 3.62
CA LYS A 656 -23.40 12.56 2.26
C LYS A 656 -24.23 13.42 1.32
N ALA A 657 -25.46 13.77 1.73
CA ALA A 657 -26.35 14.58 0.92
C ALA A 657 -25.80 16.00 0.69
N LEU A 658 -25.05 16.55 1.64
CA LEU A 658 -24.35 17.84 1.51
C LEU A 658 -23.03 17.75 0.72
N GLY A 659 -22.62 16.55 0.33
CA GLY A 659 -21.40 16.33 -0.43
C GLY A 659 -20.11 16.51 0.38
N VAL A 660 -20.20 16.34 1.70
CA VAL A 660 -19.08 16.48 2.63
C VAL A 660 -18.30 15.17 2.77
N ILE A 661 -19.00 14.03 2.71
CA ILE A 661 -18.42 12.68 2.72
C ILE A 661 -19.01 11.84 1.56
N GLU A 662 -18.26 10.86 1.07
CA GLU A 662 -18.58 10.16 -0.18
C GLU A 662 -19.70 9.10 -0.04
N ARG A 663 -19.65 8.27 1.00
CA ARG A 663 -20.45 7.04 1.13
C ARG A 663 -21.58 7.17 2.15
N GLY A 664 -21.37 7.92 3.24
CA GLY A 664 -22.38 8.20 4.27
C GLY A 664 -22.79 7.01 5.14
N HIS A 665 -21.96 5.97 5.23
CA HIS A 665 -22.14 4.84 6.15
C HIS A 665 -21.58 5.16 7.54
N VAL A 666 -21.95 4.37 8.54
CA VAL A 666 -21.42 4.46 9.91
C VAL A 666 -20.78 3.13 10.29
N VAL A 667 -19.55 3.18 10.78
CA VAL A 667 -18.86 2.05 11.41
C VAL A 667 -18.96 2.25 12.92
N GLU A 668 -19.69 1.36 13.61
CA GLU A 668 -19.92 1.44 15.05
C GLU A 668 -18.98 0.48 15.78
N VAL A 669 -18.21 0.99 16.74
CA VAL A 669 -17.27 0.20 17.56
C VAL A 669 -17.28 0.68 19.01
N ASP A 670 -16.86 -0.21 19.91
CA ASP A 670 -16.56 0.10 21.31
C ASP A 670 -15.04 -0.03 21.56
N ARG A 671 -14.62 -0.04 22.84
CA ARG A 671 -13.22 -0.24 23.22
C ARG A 671 -12.67 -1.57 22.70
N GLU A 672 -13.43 -2.66 22.75
CA GLU A 672 -12.97 -3.98 22.31
C GLU A 672 -12.80 -4.04 20.78
N GLY A 673 -13.59 -3.27 20.04
CA GLY A 673 -13.43 -3.12 18.59
C GLY A 673 -12.13 -2.42 18.17
N LEU A 674 -11.56 -1.58 19.03
CA LEU A 674 -10.36 -0.79 18.71
C LEU A 674 -9.07 -1.36 19.32
N VAL A 675 -9.17 -1.92 20.53
CA VAL A 675 -8.01 -2.39 21.29
C VAL A 675 -7.78 -3.90 21.07
N ALA A 676 -6.53 -4.30 20.85
CA ALA A 676 -6.15 -5.71 20.74
C ALA A 676 -5.73 -6.28 22.11
N GLY A 677 -5.80 -7.60 22.28
CA GLY A 677 -5.39 -8.28 23.51
C GLY A 677 -3.87 -8.43 23.70
N TYR A 678 -3.07 -8.03 22.70
CA TYR A 678 -1.61 -8.20 22.65
C TYR A 678 -0.92 -6.88 22.29
N VAL A 679 0.28 -6.66 22.85
CA VAL A 679 1.09 -5.44 22.64
C VAL A 679 1.46 -5.26 21.16
N GLY A 680 1.28 -4.04 20.62
CA GLY A 680 1.66 -3.68 19.24
C GLY A 680 0.64 -4.02 18.15
N GLN A 681 -0.50 -4.65 18.49
CA GLN A 681 -1.57 -4.94 17.53
C GLN A 681 -2.70 -3.91 17.54
N THR A 682 -2.75 -3.04 18.54
CA THR A 682 -3.83 -2.06 18.71
C THR A 682 -3.78 -0.98 17.63
N ALA A 683 -2.58 -0.50 17.26
CA ALA A 683 -2.44 0.46 16.17
C ALA A 683 -2.99 -0.08 14.84
N THR A 684 -2.67 -1.34 14.49
CA THR A 684 -3.15 -1.99 13.26
C THR A 684 -4.66 -2.18 13.27
N LYS A 685 -5.22 -2.66 14.39
CA LYS A 685 -6.67 -2.86 14.54
C LYS A 685 -7.44 -1.55 14.45
N THR A 686 -6.97 -0.52 15.15
CA THR A 686 -7.54 0.84 15.10
C THR A 686 -7.46 1.42 13.68
N ALA A 687 -6.33 1.24 12.99
CA ALA A 687 -6.15 1.71 11.62
C ALA A 687 -7.09 1.02 10.64
N ALA A 688 -7.31 -0.30 10.77
CA ALA A 688 -8.24 -1.05 9.94
C ALA A 688 -9.69 -0.55 10.10
N VAL A 689 -10.13 -0.34 11.34
CA VAL A 689 -11.47 0.19 11.64
C VAL A 689 -11.66 1.61 11.08
N ILE A 690 -10.62 2.45 11.15
CA ILE A 690 -10.64 3.79 10.53
C ILE A 690 -10.72 3.68 9.00
N GLU A 691 -10.01 2.73 8.40
CA GLU A 691 -10.06 2.50 6.95
C GLU A 691 -11.46 2.07 6.51
N ASP A 692 -12.13 1.20 7.27
CA ASP A 692 -13.52 0.80 7.02
C ASP A 692 -14.48 2.00 7.08
N ALA A 693 -14.15 3.02 7.88
CA ALA A 693 -14.94 4.25 8.01
C ALA A 693 -14.67 5.29 6.91
N MET A 694 -13.73 5.05 5.98
CA MET A 694 -13.40 6.01 4.91
C MET A 694 -14.59 6.33 4.00
N GLY A 695 -14.86 7.63 3.82
CA GLY A 695 -16.06 8.12 3.13
C GLY A 695 -17.34 8.12 3.99
N GLY A 696 -17.25 7.72 5.27
CA GLY A 696 -18.34 7.60 6.22
C GLY A 696 -18.03 8.25 7.57
N ILE A 697 -18.65 7.74 8.64
CA ILE A 697 -18.41 8.15 10.04
C ILE A 697 -17.97 6.94 10.87
N LEU A 698 -16.89 7.08 11.62
CA LEU A 698 -16.54 6.16 12.70
C LEU A 698 -17.23 6.59 14.00
N PHE A 699 -18.12 5.77 14.53
CA PHE A 699 -18.81 5.99 15.80
C PHE A 699 -18.19 5.10 16.89
N ILE A 700 -17.59 5.73 17.90
CA ILE A 700 -16.94 5.06 19.03
C ILE A 700 -17.83 5.23 20.26
N ASP A 701 -18.51 4.16 20.67
CA ASP A 701 -19.31 4.17 21.90
C ASP A 701 -18.42 3.95 23.14
N GLU A 702 -18.84 4.55 24.25
CA GLU A 702 -18.09 4.57 25.52
C GLU A 702 -16.60 4.94 25.37
N ALA A 703 -16.31 5.95 24.55
CA ALA A 703 -14.94 6.33 24.14
C ALA A 703 -14.01 6.67 25.32
N TYR A 704 -14.55 7.17 26.44
CA TYR A 704 -13.80 7.40 27.68
C TYR A 704 -13.10 6.14 28.19
N GLY A 705 -13.60 4.95 27.82
CA GLY A 705 -12.96 3.67 28.09
C GLY A 705 -11.53 3.62 27.56
N LEU A 706 -11.19 4.33 26.49
CA LEU A 706 -9.84 4.35 25.90
C LEU A 706 -8.82 5.12 26.76
N ALA A 707 -9.23 6.11 27.55
CA ALA A 707 -8.33 6.99 28.31
C ALA A 707 -8.09 6.59 29.78
N GLY A 708 -8.55 5.41 30.22
CA GLY A 708 -8.50 5.00 31.63
C GLY A 708 -7.09 4.99 32.27
N HIS A 709 -7.00 5.47 33.52
CA HIS A 709 -5.77 5.66 34.32
C HIS A 709 -5.15 4.39 34.93
N GLY A 710 -5.47 3.20 34.41
CA GLY A 710 -4.94 1.93 34.91
C GLY A 710 -4.04 1.26 33.88
N GLY A 711 -2.71 1.45 33.99
CA GLY A 711 -1.64 0.60 33.45
C GLY A 711 -1.70 0.04 32.01
N ASN A 712 -2.63 0.47 31.16
CA ASN A 712 -2.90 -0.16 29.87
C ASN A 712 -2.53 0.77 28.71
N ASP A 713 -1.28 0.65 28.25
CA ASP A 713 -0.70 1.40 27.13
C ASP A 713 -1.51 1.29 25.81
N PHE A 714 -2.29 0.21 25.65
CA PHE A 714 -3.06 -0.07 24.44
C PHE A 714 -4.17 0.95 24.14
N GLY A 715 -4.84 1.48 25.18
CA GLY A 715 -5.88 2.49 24.98
C GLY A 715 -5.32 3.82 24.46
N GLN A 716 -4.15 4.19 24.98
CA GLN A 716 -3.42 5.39 24.53
C GLN A 716 -2.87 5.22 23.11
N GLU A 717 -2.41 4.02 22.77
CA GLU A 717 -1.99 3.68 21.40
C GLU A 717 -3.13 3.89 20.39
N ALA A 718 -4.35 3.41 20.67
CA ALA A 718 -5.51 3.64 19.83
C ALA A 718 -5.84 5.14 19.68
N ILE A 719 -5.76 5.91 20.78
CA ILE A 719 -5.96 7.36 20.77
C ILE A 719 -4.94 8.06 19.86
N GLN A 720 -3.66 7.69 19.93
CA GLN A 720 -2.61 8.27 19.08
C GLN A 720 -2.86 7.99 17.61
N VAL A 721 -3.29 6.77 17.25
CA VAL A 721 -3.64 6.42 15.87
C VAL A 721 -4.86 7.22 15.39
N ILE A 722 -5.90 7.34 16.22
CA ILE A 722 -7.07 8.17 15.90
C ILE A 722 -6.64 9.61 15.64
N LEU A 723 -5.89 10.24 16.55
CA LEU A 723 -5.43 11.62 16.40
C LEU A 723 -4.55 11.82 15.16
N LYS A 724 -3.66 10.87 14.86
CA LYS A 724 -2.82 10.90 13.67
C LYS A 724 -3.67 10.82 12.39
N ARG A 725 -4.62 9.88 12.32
CA ARG A 725 -5.50 9.71 11.15
C ARG A 725 -6.47 10.88 10.95
N MET A 726 -6.94 11.51 12.03
CA MET A 726 -7.72 12.76 11.95
C MET A 726 -6.94 13.88 11.25
N GLU A 727 -5.62 13.92 11.43
CA GLU A 727 -4.73 14.90 10.78
C GLU A 727 -4.43 14.49 9.32
N ASP A 728 -3.88 13.28 9.13
CA ASP A 728 -3.36 12.80 7.84
C ASP A 728 -4.48 12.62 6.78
N GLN A 729 -5.70 12.36 7.23
CA GLN A 729 -6.84 12.02 6.38
C GLN A 729 -8.02 12.98 6.60
N ARG A 730 -7.70 14.24 6.93
CA ARG A 730 -8.69 15.30 7.15
C ARG A 730 -9.70 15.36 6.02
N GLY A 731 -10.98 15.32 6.40
CA GLY A 731 -12.08 15.43 5.43
C GLY A 731 -12.44 14.18 4.65
N LYS A 732 -11.69 13.09 4.82
CA LYS A 732 -12.01 11.81 4.17
C LYS A 732 -13.05 11.01 4.95
N PHE A 733 -13.20 11.26 6.25
CA PHE A 733 -14.15 10.59 7.15
C PHE A 733 -14.45 11.47 8.37
N GLY A 734 -15.55 11.18 9.06
CA GLY A 734 -15.89 11.79 10.35
C GLY A 734 -15.65 10.84 11.53
N ILE A 735 -15.45 11.38 12.74
CA ILE A 735 -15.36 10.56 13.97
C ILE A 735 -16.35 11.12 14.98
N ILE A 736 -17.20 10.26 15.52
CA ILE A 736 -18.09 10.60 16.63
C ILE A 736 -17.68 9.77 17.84
N VAL A 737 -17.29 10.43 18.92
CA VAL A 737 -17.02 9.77 20.20
C VAL A 737 -18.21 9.97 21.14
N ALA A 738 -18.73 8.88 21.71
CA ALA A 738 -19.93 8.89 22.54
C ALA A 738 -19.67 8.37 23.96
N GLY A 739 -20.43 8.87 24.94
CA GLY A 739 -20.37 8.38 26.31
C GLY A 739 -21.20 9.19 27.31
N TYR A 740 -21.04 8.88 28.60
CA TYR A 740 -21.71 9.57 29.70
C TYR A 740 -21.16 11.00 29.89
N PRO A 741 -21.98 11.96 30.35
CA PRO A 741 -21.57 13.36 30.43
C PRO A 741 -20.29 13.65 31.21
N GLU A 742 -20.19 13.16 32.45
CA GLU A 742 -19.01 13.36 33.30
C GLU A 742 -17.75 12.73 32.68
N ASN A 743 -17.88 11.51 32.16
CA ASN A 743 -16.76 10.76 31.59
C ASN A 743 -16.24 11.38 30.30
N MET A 744 -17.14 11.85 29.43
CA MET A 744 -16.74 12.49 28.17
C MET A 744 -16.06 13.83 28.40
N HIS A 745 -16.47 14.57 29.43
CA HIS A 745 -15.77 15.80 29.83
C HIS A 745 -14.32 15.50 30.21
N MET A 746 -14.09 14.52 31.09
CA MET A 746 -12.73 14.09 31.45
C MET A 746 -11.94 13.53 30.26
N PHE A 747 -12.59 12.76 29.36
CA PHE A 747 -11.95 12.20 28.18
C PHE A 747 -11.40 13.28 27.25
N ILE A 748 -12.17 14.34 26.97
CA ILE A 748 -11.72 15.44 26.11
C ILE A 748 -10.64 16.29 26.79
N GLU A 749 -10.70 16.45 28.11
CA GLU A 749 -9.67 17.17 28.87
C GLU A 749 -8.37 16.38 29.05
N SER A 750 -8.41 15.05 28.91
CA SER A 750 -7.24 14.18 29.08
C SER A 750 -6.12 14.43 28.06
N ASN A 751 -6.44 14.98 26.89
CA ASN A 751 -5.45 15.27 25.84
C ASN A 751 -5.80 16.58 25.09
N PRO A 752 -4.90 17.59 25.09
CA PRO A 752 -5.10 18.83 24.33
C PRO A 752 -5.41 18.61 22.84
N GLY A 753 -4.88 17.53 22.25
CA GLY A 753 -5.11 17.12 20.87
C GLY A 753 -6.57 16.82 20.55
N PHE A 754 -7.37 16.36 21.51
CA PHE A 754 -8.81 16.16 21.33
C PHE A 754 -9.57 17.48 21.29
N LYS A 755 -9.30 18.38 22.23
CA LYS A 755 -9.97 19.69 22.30
C LYS A 755 -9.82 20.52 21.02
N SER A 756 -8.68 20.37 20.33
CA SER A 756 -8.42 21.06 19.06
C SER A 756 -9.14 20.46 17.85
N ARG A 757 -9.45 19.15 17.86
CA ARG A 757 -9.99 18.42 16.70
C ARG A 757 -11.48 18.08 16.84
N PHE A 758 -11.97 17.94 18.07
CA PHE A 758 -13.39 17.80 18.42
C PHE A 758 -13.93 19.17 18.85
N ASP A 759 -14.28 20.00 17.89
CA ASP A 759 -14.77 21.37 18.12
C ASP A 759 -16.27 21.44 18.42
N LYS A 760 -17.04 20.39 18.10
CA LYS A 760 -18.47 20.27 18.35
C LYS A 760 -18.83 19.21 19.37
N THR A 761 -19.63 19.60 20.36
CA THR A 761 -20.20 18.70 21.37
C THR A 761 -21.72 18.79 21.36
N PHE A 762 -22.38 17.66 21.10
CA PHE A 762 -23.82 17.51 21.19
C PHE A 762 -24.19 16.89 22.53
N VAL A 763 -25.01 17.60 23.30
CA VAL A 763 -25.50 17.16 24.62
C VAL A 763 -26.90 16.57 24.47
N PHE A 764 -27.03 15.29 24.78
CA PHE A 764 -28.27 14.54 24.75
C PHE A 764 -28.88 14.51 26.15
N GLU A 765 -29.92 15.31 26.32
CA GLU A 765 -30.70 15.37 27.56
C GLU A 765 -31.59 14.14 27.72
N ASP A 766 -31.91 13.80 28.97
CA ASP A 766 -32.87 12.75 29.27
C ASP A 766 -34.27 13.12 28.74
N TYR A 767 -34.97 12.13 28.19
CA TYR A 767 -36.35 12.33 27.74
C TYR A 767 -37.25 12.66 28.93
N GLN A 768 -38.07 13.69 28.76
CA GLN A 768 -39.14 14.01 29.70
C GLN A 768 -40.18 12.87 29.74
N ALA A 769 -40.95 12.77 30.82
CA ALA A 769 -41.98 11.74 30.99
C ALA A 769 -42.95 11.63 29.79
N GLU A 770 -43.41 12.78 29.26
CA GLU A 770 -44.27 12.79 28.07
C GLU A 770 -43.55 12.32 26.80
N GLN A 771 -42.26 12.64 26.64
CA GLN A 771 -41.47 12.15 25.50
C GLN A 771 -41.25 10.64 25.60
N LEU A 772 -40.98 10.11 26.79
CA LEU A 772 -40.91 8.67 27.05
C LEU A 772 -42.24 7.97 26.75
N TRP A 773 -43.37 8.61 27.07
CA TRP A 773 -44.68 8.09 26.72
C TRP A 773 -44.88 8.02 25.21
N VAL A 774 -44.55 9.08 24.46
CA VAL A 774 -44.63 9.07 22.99
C VAL A 774 -43.78 7.94 22.41
N ILE A 775 -42.56 7.75 22.92
CA ILE A 775 -41.68 6.65 22.51
C ILE A 775 -42.32 5.29 22.81
N THR A 776 -42.84 5.11 24.02
CA THR A 776 -43.51 3.87 24.46
C THR A 776 -44.72 3.56 23.59
N LYS A 777 -45.55 4.56 23.30
CA LYS A 777 -46.71 4.45 22.42
C LYS A 777 -46.33 4.04 21.00
N ASN A 778 -45.28 4.65 20.44
CA ASN A 778 -44.79 4.29 19.11
C ASN A 778 -44.25 2.85 19.06
N LEU A 779 -43.61 2.38 20.13
CA LEU A 779 -43.15 0.99 20.25
C LEU A 779 -44.32 0.01 20.34
N LEU A 780 -45.36 0.31 21.12
CA LEU A 780 -46.58 -0.49 21.18
C LEU A 780 -47.28 -0.59 19.82
N GLN A 781 -47.35 0.52 19.08
CA GLN A 781 -47.95 0.54 17.74
C GLN A 781 -47.18 -0.34 16.73
N LYS A 782 -45.85 -0.45 16.86
CA LYS A 782 -45.05 -1.36 16.02
C LYS A 782 -45.38 -2.83 16.29
N GLU A 783 -45.73 -3.16 17.52
CA GLU A 783 -46.25 -4.48 17.90
C GLU A 783 -47.75 -4.64 17.58
N THR A 784 -48.36 -3.68 16.86
CA THR A 784 -49.80 -3.62 16.56
C THR A 784 -50.71 -3.55 17.79
N LEU A 785 -50.19 -3.03 18.91
CA LEU A 785 -50.90 -2.90 20.18
C LEU A 785 -51.32 -1.47 20.48
N THR A 786 -52.47 -1.34 21.14
CA THR A 786 -52.99 -0.09 21.71
C THR A 786 -53.35 -0.29 23.18
N ALA A 787 -52.99 0.66 24.05
CA ALA A 787 -53.31 0.57 25.48
C ALA A 787 -54.75 1.04 25.73
N SER A 788 -55.48 0.36 26.62
CA SER A 788 -56.75 0.87 27.16
C SER A 788 -56.52 2.16 27.97
N PRO A 789 -57.54 3.02 28.18
CA PRO A 789 -57.38 4.26 28.95
C PRO A 789 -56.77 4.05 30.34
N GLU A 790 -57.12 2.97 31.02
CA GLU A 790 -56.61 2.60 32.34
C GLU A 790 -55.14 2.14 32.28
N ALA A 791 -54.78 1.34 31.26
CA ALA A 791 -53.41 0.90 31.04
C ALA A 791 -52.49 2.06 30.64
N GLU A 792 -52.95 2.96 29.77
CA GLU A 792 -52.24 4.18 29.39
C GLU A 792 -52.00 5.08 30.61
N SER A 793 -53.02 5.30 31.43
CA SER A 793 -52.89 6.13 32.65
C SER A 793 -51.85 5.55 33.61
N HIS A 794 -51.84 4.23 33.80
CA HIS A 794 -50.86 3.54 34.66
C HIS A 794 -49.44 3.64 34.10
N LEU A 795 -49.25 3.40 32.80
CA LEU A 795 -47.94 3.52 32.14
C LEU A 795 -47.39 4.94 32.20
N ARG A 796 -48.23 5.96 31.96
CA ARG A 796 -47.83 7.37 32.08
C ARG A 796 -47.40 7.72 33.51
N ALA A 797 -48.16 7.29 34.52
CA ALA A 797 -47.83 7.51 35.93
C ALA A 797 -46.48 6.85 36.30
N PHE A 798 -46.26 5.62 35.82
CA PHE A 798 -45.00 4.90 36.03
C PHE A 798 -43.82 5.61 35.35
N LEU A 799 -43.96 6.05 34.09
CA LEU A 799 -42.93 6.81 33.38
C LEU A 799 -42.63 8.15 34.04
N ASN A 800 -43.63 8.84 34.60
CA ASN A 800 -43.41 10.07 35.35
C ASN A 800 -42.62 9.83 36.63
N ASN A 801 -42.98 8.79 37.39
CA ASN A 801 -42.23 8.40 38.58
C ASN A 801 -40.78 8.03 38.24
N LEU A 802 -40.56 7.24 37.20
CA LEU A 802 -39.22 6.89 36.71
C LEU A 802 -38.39 8.13 36.35
N TYR A 803 -39.00 9.13 35.71
CA TYR A 803 -38.32 10.38 35.38
C TYR A 803 -37.99 11.19 36.65
N GLU A 804 -38.90 11.29 37.62
CA GLU A 804 -38.69 12.02 38.87
C GLU A 804 -37.63 11.37 39.77
N THR A 805 -37.54 10.05 39.77
CA THR A 805 -36.56 9.29 40.58
C THR A 805 -35.29 8.90 39.82
N ARG A 806 -35.07 9.49 38.63
CA ARG A 806 -33.95 9.11 37.77
C ARG A 806 -32.60 9.42 38.41
N ASP A 807 -31.62 8.57 38.13
CA ASP A 807 -30.23 8.78 38.49
C ASP A 807 -29.38 9.12 37.24
N LYS A 808 -28.07 9.21 37.40
CA LYS A 808 -27.13 9.50 36.32
C LYS A 808 -26.93 8.36 35.31
N PHE A 809 -27.59 7.21 35.50
CA PHE A 809 -27.54 6.06 34.61
C PHE A 809 -28.91 5.76 33.97
N PHE A 810 -29.80 6.76 33.96
CA PHE A 810 -31.16 6.63 33.45
C PHE A 810 -31.19 6.10 32.00
N GLY A 811 -31.92 5.00 31.79
CA GLY A 811 -31.89 4.25 30.52
C GLY A 811 -32.77 4.79 29.39
N ASN A 812 -33.58 5.84 29.63
CA ASN A 812 -34.34 6.56 28.60
C ASN A 812 -35.15 5.62 27.66
N ALA A 813 -35.01 5.74 26.34
CA ALA A 813 -35.73 4.89 25.38
C ALA A 813 -35.37 3.40 25.50
N ARG A 814 -34.21 3.05 26.07
CA ARG A 814 -33.85 1.66 26.39
C ARG A 814 -34.77 1.11 27.48
N THR A 815 -35.04 1.90 28.51
CA THR A 815 -36.01 1.58 29.57
C THR A 815 -37.43 1.49 28.99
N ALA A 816 -37.84 2.42 28.14
CA ALA A 816 -39.14 2.34 27.45
C ALA A 816 -39.29 1.03 26.63
N ARG A 817 -38.22 0.59 25.94
CA ARG A 817 -38.23 -0.68 25.20
C ARG A 817 -38.32 -1.90 26.11
N GLN A 818 -37.63 -1.89 27.25
CA GLN A 818 -37.74 -2.95 28.26
C GLN A 818 -39.17 -3.04 28.80
N ILE A 819 -39.76 -1.90 29.17
CA ILE A 819 -41.16 -1.82 29.63
C ILE A 819 -42.10 -2.40 28.57
N VAL A 820 -41.96 -2.01 27.31
CA VAL A 820 -42.79 -2.56 26.21
C VAL A 820 -42.63 -4.08 26.08
N GLY A 821 -41.39 -4.58 26.12
CA GLY A 821 -41.13 -6.03 26.09
C GLY A 821 -41.81 -6.77 27.24
N ASP A 822 -41.74 -6.21 28.46
CA ASP A 822 -42.34 -6.80 29.65
C ASP A 822 -43.88 -6.83 29.55
N VAL A 823 -44.51 -5.73 29.13
CA VAL A 823 -45.98 -5.67 29.03
C VAL A 823 -46.52 -6.52 27.88
N VAL A 824 -45.81 -6.61 26.76
CA VAL A 824 -46.13 -7.53 25.64
C VAL A 824 -46.03 -8.98 26.11
N MET A 825 -44.98 -9.32 26.86
CA MET A 825 -44.86 -10.65 27.45
C MET A 825 -46.04 -10.96 28.38
N LYS A 826 -46.46 -10.02 29.23
CA LYS A 826 -47.63 -10.22 30.12
C LYS A 826 -48.92 -10.40 29.34
N GLN A 827 -49.16 -9.61 28.30
CA GLN A 827 -50.31 -9.77 27.42
C GLN A 827 -50.31 -11.16 26.76
N ASN A 828 -49.17 -11.60 26.23
CA ASN A 828 -49.03 -12.92 25.61
C ASN A 828 -49.32 -14.05 26.60
N LEU A 829 -48.83 -13.94 27.84
CA LEU A 829 -49.13 -14.91 28.91
C LEU A 829 -50.62 -14.93 29.28
N ARG A 830 -51.27 -13.75 29.35
CA ARG A 830 -52.71 -13.64 29.59
C ARG A 830 -53.50 -14.35 28.47
N LEU A 831 -53.18 -14.06 27.20
CA LEU A 831 -53.84 -14.65 26.04
C LEU A 831 -53.60 -16.16 25.96
N ALA A 832 -52.38 -16.63 26.23
CA ALA A 832 -52.04 -18.05 26.27
C ALA A 832 -52.86 -18.82 27.31
N SER A 833 -53.18 -18.18 28.44
CA SER A 833 -53.98 -18.77 29.53
C SER A 833 -55.48 -18.83 29.23
N MET A 834 -55.95 -18.18 28.17
CA MET A 834 -57.35 -18.19 27.74
C MET A 834 -57.59 -19.29 26.69
N PRO A 835 -58.69 -20.08 26.79
CA PRO A 835 -59.11 -20.99 25.73
C PRO A 835 -59.26 -20.26 24.39
N SER A 836 -58.87 -20.90 23.29
CA SER A 836 -58.89 -20.28 21.95
C SER A 836 -60.27 -19.75 21.53
N GLU A 837 -61.34 -20.39 22.00
CA GLU A 837 -62.73 -20.04 21.76
C GLU A 837 -63.17 -18.74 22.47
N GLN A 838 -62.43 -18.31 23.50
CA GLN A 838 -62.74 -17.13 24.32
C GLN A 838 -61.90 -15.89 23.94
N ARG A 839 -60.93 -16.03 23.03
CA ARG A 839 -60.08 -14.92 22.57
C ARG A 839 -60.83 -14.09 21.53
N LYS A 840 -61.16 -12.84 21.85
CA LYS A 840 -61.73 -11.91 20.87
C LYS A 840 -60.60 -11.34 20.00
N LYS A 841 -60.95 -10.89 18.78
CA LYS A 841 -59.97 -10.21 17.90
C LYS A 841 -59.39 -8.95 18.55
N GLU A 842 -60.18 -8.25 19.36
CA GLU A 842 -59.78 -7.06 20.10
C GLU A 842 -58.69 -7.37 21.15
N ASP A 843 -58.72 -8.56 21.77
CA ASP A 843 -57.76 -8.97 22.80
C ASP A 843 -56.34 -9.14 22.23
N LEU A 844 -56.22 -9.41 20.93
CA LEU A 844 -54.94 -9.55 20.23
C LEU A 844 -54.25 -8.21 19.97
N THR A 845 -55.02 -7.12 19.92
CA THR A 845 -54.54 -5.78 19.55
C THR A 845 -54.62 -4.76 20.70
N GLN A 846 -55.17 -5.16 21.85
CA GLN A 846 -55.39 -4.27 22.99
C GLN A 846 -54.67 -4.75 24.25
N LEU A 847 -53.98 -3.82 24.89
CA LEU A 847 -53.28 -4.01 26.14
C LEU A 847 -54.12 -3.43 27.29
N ILE A 848 -54.46 -4.27 28.27
CA ILE A 848 -55.37 -3.91 29.38
C ILE A 848 -54.60 -3.66 30.67
N PHE A 849 -55.27 -3.11 31.68
CA PHE A 849 -54.65 -2.80 32.98
C PHE A 849 -53.94 -4.01 33.62
N ASP A 850 -54.50 -5.21 33.51
CA ASP A 850 -53.90 -6.43 34.05
C ASP A 850 -52.52 -6.76 33.45
N ASP A 851 -52.24 -6.30 32.23
CA ASP A 851 -50.97 -6.51 31.55
C ASP A 851 -49.87 -5.59 32.11
N VAL A 852 -50.24 -4.43 32.69
CA VAL A 852 -49.31 -3.39 33.20
C VAL A 852 -49.25 -3.26 34.71
N LYS A 853 -50.22 -3.82 35.45
CA LYS A 853 -50.35 -3.65 36.92
C LYS A 853 -49.12 -4.05 37.75
N HIS A 854 -48.24 -4.87 37.18
CA HIS A 854 -47.02 -5.35 37.83
C HIS A 854 -45.93 -4.26 37.90
N LEU A 855 -46.03 -3.21 37.09
CA LEU A 855 -45.15 -2.04 37.13
C LEU A 855 -45.56 -1.20 38.34
N GLN A 856 -44.85 -1.33 39.44
CA GLN A 856 -45.11 -0.58 40.68
C GLN A 856 -44.20 0.64 40.78
N THR A 857 -44.75 1.77 41.23
CA THR A 857 -43.95 2.95 41.59
C THR A 857 -43.33 2.71 42.97
N GLU A 858 -42.01 2.52 43.05
CA GLU A 858 -41.34 2.47 44.35
C GLU A 858 -41.35 3.87 44.98
N ALA A 859 -42.04 4.02 46.10
CA ALA A 859 -41.83 5.16 46.98
C ALA A 859 -40.43 5.03 47.59
N THR A 860 -39.47 5.79 47.08
CA THR A 860 -38.10 5.82 47.61
C THR A 860 -38.12 6.46 49.00
N ASP A 861 -38.21 5.62 50.02
CA ASP A 861 -37.83 5.98 51.37
C ASP A 861 -36.34 6.35 51.32
N LYS A 862 -36.02 7.63 51.58
CA LYS A 862 -34.64 8.12 51.59
C LYS A 862 -33.82 7.28 52.57
N ARG A 863 -33.04 6.32 52.07
CA ARG A 863 -32.05 5.58 52.88
C ARG A 863 -31.16 6.59 53.57
N LYS A 864 -31.32 6.73 54.89
CA LYS A 864 -30.37 7.41 55.77
C LYS A 864 -29.00 6.77 55.56
N THR A 865 -28.08 7.50 54.95
CA THR A 865 -26.67 7.12 54.89
C THR A 865 -26.13 7.08 56.32
N LEU A 866 -25.57 5.94 56.74
CA LEU A 866 -24.75 5.81 57.93
C LEU A 866 -23.45 6.60 57.73
N GLY A 867 -23.48 7.89 58.08
CA GLY A 867 -22.28 8.72 58.15
C GLY A 867 -21.54 8.49 59.46
N PHE A 868 -20.27 8.12 59.39
CA PHE A 868 -19.36 8.28 60.51
C PHE A 868 -19.12 9.78 60.75
N LYS A 869 -19.40 10.24 61.97
CA LYS A 869 -18.94 11.55 62.46
C LYS A 869 -17.44 11.44 62.74
N PHE A 870 -16.61 12.09 61.94
CA PHE A 870 -15.29 12.51 62.41
C PHE A 870 -15.45 13.88 63.09
N GLY A 871 -15.03 13.94 64.35
CA GLY A 871 -15.20 15.10 65.23
C GLY A 871 -14.29 16.27 64.85
N SER A 872 -14.84 17.46 65.10
CA SER A 872 -14.22 18.77 65.39
C SER A 872 -12.80 19.04 64.90
#